data_AF-A0A7J9CKQ4-F1
#
_entry.id   AF-A0A7J9CKQ4-F1
#
_cell.length_a   1.000
_cell.length_b   1.000
_cell.length_c   1.000
_cell.angle_alpha   90.00
_cell.angle_beta   90.00
_cell.angle_gamma   90.00
#
_symmetry.space_group_name_H-M   'P 1'
#
loop_
_entity.id
_entity.type
_entity.pdbx_description
1 polymer ?
#
loop_
_entity_poly.entity_id
_entity_poly.type
_entity_poly.pdbx_seq_one_letter_code
_entity_poly.pdbx_strand_id
1 'polypeptide(L)'
;MLRSFSRANTKPEFLLQSKPRPSGGAITISLFSSAVAQNQASLTPITSTLLQKCNSLAQAKLIHQQLLVQGLYQDFTTRLVSAYLTHNAPSHSISILERLTPSTSVAFCWNTIIRRSLRLGFSHDVLSLFRRMLRLHCPPDHYTFPFVLKACGELPSFRGGAAVHAVVSTTGFDSNVFVCNALVAMYARCGELDDARQMFEEMHDKGICDIVSWNSIVAAYTQSRDAKNAVELFRIMMNDSEIHPDIVSLVNVLPACGSLGASLHGMQLHAFALRRGLFEDVFVGNALMDMYAKCRMIEQANKVFESMEVKDVVSWNAMVTGYSQAGRFEEALGLFEKMREEKIELDVVTWSAVIAGYAQKGHGYEALGVFRQMQLCGSKPNVVTLVSVLSGCASIAALLQGKETHCYAIKCVLNYDWNDPGEDLMVINGLIDMYAKCKSTNVARLMFDSVAPSDRNVVTWTVMIGGYAQHGEANDALKLFFEMLQEGNSMKPNTFTICCALMACAHLAALRFGKQIHAYILRNRYESVMLFMENCLIDMYSKSGDIHAARVVFDNMQHRNSVSWTSLLTGYGMHGYGEEAIKVLDDMRAAGFVPDGITFLVLLYVCSHSGMVDQGIRFFESMHTEYSVTPELDHYACMVDLLGRAGRFGQALELVHSMPMEPTAIVWIALLSGCRIHGNVELGEYAAAQLQELGSENDGSYTLLSNIYANARRWRDVARVRSLMKYSGVKKRPGCSWVQGKKGTATFYVGDRSHPQFEQIYKLLADLIQRIKAIGYVPETNCALHDVDDEEKGDLLFEHSEKLALAYGILVSTPGVPIHITKNLRVCSDCHNAFTYISMIIDNEIILRDSSRFHHFKSGSCSCRGYW
;
A
#
# COMPACT_ATOMS: atom_id res chain seq x y z
N MET A 1 16.66 -15.77 18.48
CA MET A 1 16.75 -17.25 18.49
C MET A 1 16.25 -17.70 17.12
N LEU A 2 17.08 -18.45 16.37
CA LEU A 2 17.01 -18.75 14.91
C LEU A 2 17.75 -17.76 13.98
N ARG A 3 19.09 -17.85 13.98
CA ARG A 3 19.93 -18.30 12.84
C ARG A 3 21.40 -18.07 13.23
N SER A 4 21.94 -19.03 13.95
CA SER A 4 23.38 -19.21 14.11
C SER A 4 23.66 -20.70 13.95
N PHE A 5 24.65 -21.01 13.12
CA PHE A 5 25.20 -22.32 12.72
C PHE A 5 24.81 -22.87 11.34
N SER A 6 25.88 -23.23 10.61
CA SER A 6 25.98 -24.02 9.39
C SER A 6 25.91 -23.29 8.03
N ARG A 7 26.95 -22.50 7.72
CA ARG A 7 27.51 -22.47 6.36
C ARG A 7 28.44 -23.68 6.21
N ALA A 8 27.95 -24.74 5.59
CA ALA A 8 28.79 -25.78 5.01
C ALA A 8 28.73 -25.61 3.49
N ASN A 9 29.86 -25.17 2.91
CA ASN A 9 30.11 -25.21 1.48
C ASN A 9 30.14 -26.68 1.04
N THR A 10 29.17 -27.11 0.23
CA THR A 10 29.29 -28.33 -0.58
C THR A 10 29.07 -27.97 -2.05
N LYS A 11 30.20 -27.70 -2.72
CA LYS A 11 30.33 -27.88 -4.16
C LYS A 11 30.25 -29.39 -4.45
N PRO A 12 29.53 -29.85 -5.49
CA PRO A 12 29.79 -31.17 -6.04
C PRO A 12 31.00 -31.07 -6.98
N GLU A 13 32.19 -31.41 -6.47
CA GLU A 13 33.32 -31.86 -7.29
C GLU A 13 33.07 -33.32 -7.70
N PHE A 14 32.69 -33.57 -8.95
CA PHE A 14 32.80 -34.89 -9.54
C PHE A 14 34.16 -35.02 -10.24
N LEU A 15 35.04 -35.80 -9.61
CA LEU A 15 36.34 -36.22 -10.11
C LEU A 15 36.20 -37.03 -11.40
N LEU A 16 36.81 -36.53 -12.46
CA LEU A 16 37.22 -37.27 -13.65
C LEU A 16 38.27 -38.32 -13.28
N GLN A 17 38.00 -39.59 -13.58
CA GLN A 17 39.05 -40.55 -13.92
C GLN A 17 38.75 -41.21 -15.26
N SER A 18 39.73 -41.06 -16.14
CA SER A 18 39.84 -41.56 -17.51
C SER A 18 40.36 -43.00 -17.57
N LYS A 19 39.78 -43.88 -18.40
CA LYS A 19 40.32 -44.51 -19.64
C LYS A 19 39.67 -45.91 -19.86
N PRO A 20 39.79 -46.57 -21.03
CA PRO A 20 40.09 -46.09 -22.39
C PRO A 20 39.07 -46.59 -23.45
N ARG A 21 39.19 -46.05 -24.67
CA ARG A 21 38.59 -46.59 -25.92
C ARG A 21 39.10 -48.00 -26.23
N PRO A 22 38.37 -48.73 -27.08
CA PRO A 22 39.03 -49.27 -28.27
C PRO A 22 38.34 -48.85 -29.57
N SER A 23 39.22 -48.74 -30.56
CA SER A 23 39.05 -48.40 -31.96
C SER A 23 38.39 -49.50 -32.79
N GLY A 24 37.67 -49.06 -33.83
CA GLY A 24 37.75 -49.53 -35.23
C GLY A 24 37.78 -51.04 -35.54
N GLY A 25 36.77 -51.48 -36.30
CA GLY A 25 36.82 -52.73 -37.05
C GLY A 25 35.58 -52.90 -37.92
N ALA A 26 35.70 -52.62 -39.22
CA ALA A 26 34.71 -52.98 -40.23
C ALA A 26 34.79 -54.48 -40.51
N ILE A 27 33.66 -55.20 -40.47
CA ILE A 27 33.51 -56.52 -41.10
C ILE A 27 32.08 -56.64 -41.65
N THR A 28 31.97 -56.53 -42.98
CA THR A 28 30.94 -57.15 -43.81
C THR A 28 30.94 -58.66 -43.64
N ILE A 29 29.78 -59.33 -43.73
CA ILE A 29 29.50 -60.47 -44.63
C ILE A 29 28.12 -61.08 -44.29
N SER A 30 27.31 -61.21 -45.34
CA SER A 30 26.12 -62.04 -45.49
C SER A 30 26.40 -63.53 -45.29
N LEU A 31 25.38 -64.33 -44.91
CA LEU A 31 24.88 -65.52 -45.62
C LEU A 31 24.17 -66.50 -44.67
N PHE A 32 22.94 -66.89 -45.06
CA PHE A 32 22.26 -68.20 -44.96
C PHE A 32 22.26 -68.95 -43.62
N SER A 33 21.13 -69.29 -42.99
CA SER A 33 20.00 -70.14 -43.41
C SER A 33 19.84 -71.28 -42.40
N SER A 34 18.60 -71.77 -42.28
CA SER A 34 18.16 -73.01 -41.64
C SER A 34 17.66 -72.91 -40.19
N ALA A 35 16.62 -73.70 -39.94
CA ALA A 35 15.75 -73.79 -38.77
C ALA A 35 14.70 -72.67 -38.63
N VAL A 36 13.56 -72.82 -39.31
CA VAL A 36 12.37 -73.52 -38.79
C VAL A 36 11.31 -73.47 -39.89
N ALA A 37 11.19 -74.56 -40.65
CA ALA A 37 9.93 -74.93 -41.28
C ALA A 37 9.16 -75.79 -40.26
N GLN A 38 7.87 -75.50 -40.11
CA GLN A 38 6.79 -76.23 -39.41
C GLN A 38 6.15 -75.45 -38.26
N ASN A 39 5.30 -74.50 -38.64
CA ASN A 39 3.91 -74.47 -38.15
C ASN A 39 3.08 -73.59 -39.08
N GLN A 40 2.39 -74.23 -40.02
CA GLN A 40 1.20 -73.66 -40.65
C GLN A 40 0.11 -73.55 -39.56
N ALA A 41 0.13 -72.45 -38.81
CA ALA A 41 -1.03 -71.98 -38.07
C ALA A 41 -1.73 -70.93 -38.93
N SER A 42 -3.03 -71.12 -39.13
CA SER A 42 -3.93 -70.27 -39.89
C SER A 42 -3.67 -68.77 -39.68
N LEU A 43 -3.16 -68.10 -40.72
CA LEU A 43 -3.09 -66.64 -40.79
C LEU A 43 -4.51 -66.09 -40.79
N THR A 44 -4.95 -65.56 -39.65
CA THR A 44 -6.16 -64.74 -39.59
C THR A 44 -5.92 -63.52 -40.49
N PRO A 45 -6.84 -63.20 -41.44
CA PRO A 45 -6.71 -61.98 -42.23
C PRO A 45 -6.78 -60.79 -41.26
N ILE A 46 -5.75 -59.95 -41.24
CA ILE A 46 -5.80 -58.70 -40.46
C ILE A 46 -6.84 -57.81 -41.13
N THR A 47 -8.06 -57.83 -40.57
CA THR A 47 -9.16 -56.99 -41.02
C THR A 47 -9.09 -55.62 -40.34
N SER A 48 -9.58 -54.57 -41.00
CA SER A 48 -9.70 -53.21 -40.44
C SER A 48 -10.37 -53.17 -39.07
N THR A 49 -11.25 -54.13 -38.78
CA THR A 49 -11.95 -54.36 -37.52
C THR A 49 -11.06 -54.81 -36.35
N LEU A 50 -9.92 -55.46 -36.60
CA LEU A 50 -9.04 -55.98 -35.56
C LEU A 50 -8.23 -54.87 -34.86
N LEU A 51 -7.82 -53.84 -35.62
CA LEU A 51 -7.15 -52.64 -35.11
C LEU A 51 -8.10 -51.72 -34.32
N GLN A 52 -9.38 -51.68 -34.69
CA GLN A 52 -10.41 -50.93 -33.94
C GLN A 52 -10.76 -51.55 -32.58
N LYS A 53 -10.56 -52.86 -32.41
CA LYS A 53 -10.83 -53.60 -31.17
C LYS A 53 -9.59 -53.80 -30.28
N CYS A 54 -8.47 -53.17 -30.62
CA CYS A 54 -7.23 -53.26 -29.85
C CYS A 54 -7.45 -52.63 -28.46
N ASN A 55 -7.39 -53.43 -27.40
CA ASN A 55 -7.71 -53.00 -26.04
C ASN A 55 -6.48 -52.90 -25.12
N SER A 56 -5.28 -53.24 -25.63
CA SER A 56 -4.03 -53.14 -24.86
C SER A 56 -2.83 -52.80 -25.74
N LEU A 57 -1.81 -52.19 -25.12
CA LEU A 57 -0.53 -51.90 -25.77
C LEU A 57 0.18 -53.17 -26.26
N ALA A 58 -0.01 -54.31 -25.58
CA ALA A 58 0.56 -55.59 -25.97
C ALA A 58 -0.06 -56.11 -27.29
N GLN A 59 -1.39 -56.00 -27.44
CA GLN A 59 -2.07 -56.33 -28.70
C GLN A 59 -1.63 -55.41 -29.84
N ALA A 60 -1.47 -54.10 -29.58
CA ALA A 60 -0.99 -53.16 -30.60
C ALA A 60 0.41 -53.53 -31.12
N LYS A 61 1.31 -53.98 -30.23
CA LYS A 61 2.65 -54.48 -30.59
C LYS A 61 2.61 -55.78 -31.38
N LEU A 62 1.75 -56.73 -31.00
CA LEU A 62 1.57 -57.99 -31.74
C LEU A 62 1.03 -57.75 -33.15
N ILE A 63 0.01 -56.89 -33.29
CA ILE A 63 -0.56 -56.52 -34.59
C ILE A 63 0.48 -55.79 -35.45
N HIS A 64 1.24 -54.87 -34.87
CA HIS A 64 2.36 -54.21 -35.57
C HIS A 64 3.39 -55.23 -36.08
N GLN A 65 3.79 -56.19 -35.25
CA GLN A 65 4.75 -57.23 -35.65
C GLN A 65 4.21 -58.10 -36.78
N GLN A 66 2.94 -58.49 -36.73
CA GLN A 66 2.31 -59.27 -37.80
C GLN A 66 2.21 -58.48 -39.12
N LEU A 67 1.85 -57.19 -39.05
CA LEU A 67 1.82 -56.29 -40.21
C LEU A 67 3.20 -56.11 -40.86
N LEU A 68 4.28 -56.09 -40.06
CA LEU A 68 5.65 -56.05 -40.56
C LEU A 68 6.03 -57.33 -41.29
N VAL A 69 5.68 -58.51 -40.75
CA VAL A 69 5.95 -59.81 -41.37
C VAL A 69 5.17 -59.99 -42.69
N GLN A 70 3.95 -59.46 -42.77
CA GLN A 70 3.11 -59.53 -43.96
C GLN A 70 3.39 -58.45 -45.01
N GLY A 71 4.24 -57.45 -44.71
CA GLY A 71 4.51 -56.32 -45.61
C GLY A 71 3.36 -55.32 -45.77
N LEU A 72 2.29 -55.44 -44.98
CA LEU A 72 1.06 -54.62 -45.08
C LEU A 72 1.06 -53.39 -44.17
N TYR A 73 2.17 -53.08 -43.49
CA TYR A 73 2.19 -52.02 -42.47
C TYR A 73 1.91 -50.61 -43.01
N GLN A 74 2.21 -50.33 -44.29
CA GLN A 74 1.92 -49.03 -44.91
C GLN A 74 0.40 -48.76 -44.97
N ASP A 75 -0.41 -49.76 -45.33
CA ASP A 75 -1.87 -49.65 -45.48
C ASP A 75 -2.61 -49.39 -44.17
N PHE A 76 -1.97 -49.68 -43.03
CA PHE A 76 -2.56 -49.57 -41.70
C PHE A 76 -1.87 -48.54 -40.79
N THR A 77 -0.96 -47.73 -41.33
CA THR A 77 -0.11 -46.78 -40.57
C THR A 77 -0.93 -45.82 -39.70
N THR A 78 -1.94 -45.15 -40.26
CA THR A 78 -2.76 -44.16 -39.55
C THR A 78 -3.50 -44.76 -38.36
N ARG A 79 -4.04 -45.97 -38.53
CA ARG A 79 -4.74 -46.72 -37.48
C ARG A 79 -3.78 -47.20 -36.40
N LEU A 80 -2.59 -47.64 -36.79
CA LEU A 80 -1.56 -48.11 -35.86
C LEU A 80 -1.00 -46.96 -35.01
N VAL A 81 -0.74 -45.80 -35.60
CA VAL A 81 -0.36 -44.57 -34.88
C VAL A 81 -1.45 -44.19 -33.88
N SER A 82 -2.72 -44.20 -34.31
CA SER A 82 -3.86 -43.92 -33.42
C SER A 82 -3.93 -44.91 -32.24
N ALA A 83 -3.76 -46.21 -32.49
CA ALA A 83 -3.79 -47.24 -31.45
C ALA A 83 -2.64 -47.12 -30.43
N TYR A 84 -1.44 -46.73 -30.87
CA TYR A 84 -0.34 -46.45 -29.94
C TYR A 84 -0.56 -45.17 -29.13
N LEU A 85 -1.18 -44.15 -29.73
CA LEU A 85 -1.53 -42.93 -29.02
C LEU A 85 -2.63 -43.16 -27.98
N THR A 86 -3.68 -43.94 -28.27
CA THR A 86 -4.73 -44.27 -27.29
C THR A 86 -4.17 -44.99 -26.05
N HIS A 87 -3.10 -45.77 -26.21
CA HIS A 87 -2.42 -46.46 -25.11
C HIS A 87 -1.18 -45.72 -24.56
N ASN A 88 -1.08 -44.41 -24.77
CA ASN A 88 -0.04 -43.54 -24.23
C ASN A 88 1.41 -43.96 -24.56
N ALA A 89 1.63 -44.50 -25.76
CA ALA A 89 2.95 -44.95 -26.24
C ALA A 89 3.45 -44.15 -27.47
N PRO A 90 3.63 -42.82 -27.38
CA PRO A 90 3.98 -41.97 -28.52
C PRO A 90 5.36 -42.30 -29.13
N SER A 91 6.28 -42.87 -28.35
CA SER A 91 7.60 -43.32 -28.85
C SER A 91 7.49 -44.39 -29.95
N HIS A 92 6.48 -45.27 -29.86
CA HIS A 92 6.24 -46.32 -30.84
C HIS A 92 5.62 -45.72 -32.11
N SER A 93 4.69 -44.77 -31.95
CA SER A 93 4.12 -44.00 -33.07
C SER A 93 5.21 -43.24 -33.84
N ILE A 94 6.13 -42.58 -33.14
CA ILE A 94 7.24 -41.85 -33.77
C ILE A 94 8.14 -42.81 -34.54
N SER A 95 8.56 -43.92 -33.94
CA SER A 95 9.43 -44.94 -34.59
C SER A 95 8.86 -45.49 -35.88
N ILE A 96 7.52 -45.64 -35.97
CA ILE A 96 6.84 -46.05 -37.20
C ILE A 96 6.96 -44.97 -38.28
N LEU A 97 6.70 -43.71 -37.92
CA LEU A 97 6.71 -42.60 -38.85
C LEU A 97 8.10 -42.32 -39.44
N GLU A 98 9.18 -42.61 -38.72
CA GLU A 98 10.54 -42.44 -39.23
C GLU A 98 10.94 -43.44 -40.32
N ARG A 99 10.25 -44.58 -40.39
CA ARG A 99 10.56 -45.66 -41.34
C ARG A 99 9.75 -45.57 -42.63
N LEU A 100 8.86 -44.58 -42.72
CA LEU A 100 7.93 -44.41 -43.83
C LEU A 100 8.39 -43.29 -44.76
N THR A 101 8.09 -43.44 -46.04
CA THR A 101 8.33 -42.40 -47.04
C THR A 101 7.35 -41.23 -46.83
N PRO A 102 7.79 -39.97 -47.05
CA PRO A 102 6.93 -38.81 -46.97
C PRO A 102 5.68 -38.95 -47.85
N SER A 103 4.51 -38.77 -47.24
CA SER A 103 3.21 -38.76 -47.91
C SER A 103 2.21 -37.96 -47.08
N THR A 104 1.08 -37.59 -47.69
CA THR A 104 -0.01 -36.87 -47.00
C THR A 104 -0.56 -37.64 -45.80
N SER A 105 -0.61 -38.99 -45.87
CA SER A 105 -1.04 -39.82 -44.74
C SER A 105 -0.04 -39.81 -43.58
N VAL A 106 1.26 -39.72 -43.87
CA VAL A 106 2.33 -39.59 -42.88
C VAL A 106 2.32 -38.20 -42.23
N ALA A 107 2.12 -37.13 -43.01
CA ALA A 107 1.95 -35.76 -42.48
C ALA A 107 0.74 -35.66 -41.53
N PHE A 108 -0.38 -36.30 -41.90
CA PHE A 108 -1.55 -36.41 -41.02
C PHE A 108 -1.24 -37.09 -39.68
N CYS A 109 -0.46 -38.17 -39.69
CA CYS A 109 -0.03 -38.84 -38.46
C CYS A 109 0.87 -37.95 -37.58
N TRP A 110 1.83 -37.23 -38.19
CA TRP A 110 2.65 -36.25 -37.48
C TRP A 110 1.80 -35.16 -36.82
N ASN A 111 0.84 -34.59 -37.56
CA ASN A 111 -0.10 -33.61 -37.04
C ASN A 111 -0.90 -34.14 -35.86
N THR A 112 -1.29 -35.42 -35.89
CA THR A 112 -2.02 -36.07 -34.78
C THR A 112 -1.18 -36.14 -33.50
N ILE A 113 0.11 -36.49 -33.62
CA ILE A 113 1.03 -36.53 -32.48
C ILE A 113 1.28 -35.10 -31.95
N ILE A 114 1.56 -34.15 -32.83
CA ILE A 114 1.80 -32.74 -32.47
C ILE A 114 0.61 -32.16 -31.70
N ARG A 115 -0.62 -32.34 -32.21
CA ARG A 115 -1.85 -31.88 -31.54
C ARG A 115 -2.03 -32.52 -30.17
N ARG A 116 -1.76 -33.82 -30.05
CA ARG A 116 -1.88 -34.53 -28.77
C ARG A 116 -0.85 -34.04 -27.76
N SER A 117 0.41 -33.90 -28.15
CA SER A 117 1.47 -33.39 -27.26
C SER A 117 1.15 -31.99 -26.75
N LEU A 118 0.60 -31.11 -27.60
CA LEU A 118 0.18 -29.79 -27.18
C LEU A 118 -1.00 -29.84 -26.19
N ARG A 119 -2.01 -30.69 -26.42
CA ARG A 119 -3.14 -30.87 -25.48
C ARG A 119 -2.71 -31.39 -24.11
N LEU A 120 -1.59 -32.12 -24.04
CA LEU A 120 -1.01 -32.62 -22.79
C LEU A 120 -0.06 -31.59 -22.13
N GLY A 121 0.15 -30.42 -22.72
CA GLY A 121 1.04 -29.36 -22.20
C GLY A 121 2.52 -29.56 -22.49
N PHE A 122 2.89 -30.50 -23.37
CA PHE A 122 4.30 -30.78 -23.72
C PHE A 122 4.78 -29.90 -24.89
N SER A 123 4.82 -28.57 -24.68
CA SER A 123 5.10 -27.59 -25.75
C SER A 123 6.54 -27.69 -26.29
N HIS A 124 7.51 -28.10 -25.46
CA HIS A 124 8.89 -28.38 -25.93
C HIS A 124 8.95 -29.59 -26.88
N ASP A 125 8.17 -30.64 -26.60
CA ASP A 125 8.12 -31.84 -27.43
C ASP A 125 7.50 -31.52 -28.80
N VAL A 126 6.52 -30.62 -28.87
CA VAL A 126 5.94 -30.15 -30.14
C VAL A 126 7.00 -29.59 -31.07
N LEU A 127 7.90 -28.73 -30.57
CA LEU A 127 8.99 -28.17 -31.38
C LEU A 127 10.00 -29.25 -31.80
N SER A 128 10.28 -30.23 -30.94
CA SER A 128 11.14 -31.38 -31.26
C SER A 128 10.54 -32.25 -32.38
N LEU A 129 9.24 -32.55 -32.29
CA LEU A 129 8.48 -33.30 -33.29
C LEU A 129 8.45 -32.57 -34.63
N PHE A 130 8.20 -31.25 -34.62
CA PHE A 130 8.22 -30.44 -35.83
C PHE A 130 9.59 -30.45 -36.52
N ARG A 131 10.69 -30.27 -35.77
CA ARG A 131 12.05 -30.40 -36.32
C ARG A 131 12.34 -31.79 -36.87
N ARG A 132 11.77 -32.85 -36.27
CA ARG A 132 11.92 -34.23 -36.74
C ARG A 132 11.15 -34.46 -38.04
N MET A 133 9.93 -33.94 -38.14
CA MET A 133 9.12 -33.95 -39.36
C MET A 133 9.86 -33.27 -40.52
N LEU A 134 10.45 -32.09 -40.29
CA LEU A 134 11.26 -31.37 -41.29
C LEU A 134 12.52 -32.15 -41.72
N ARG A 135 13.25 -32.75 -40.77
CA ARG A 135 14.45 -33.57 -41.06
C ARG A 135 14.16 -34.80 -41.91
N LEU A 136 12.95 -35.33 -41.83
CA LEU A 136 12.49 -36.47 -42.63
C LEU A 136 11.90 -36.05 -43.97
N HIS A 137 12.01 -34.76 -44.35
CA HIS A 137 11.41 -34.20 -45.57
C HIS A 137 9.90 -34.43 -45.69
N CYS A 138 9.20 -34.55 -44.54
CA CYS A 138 7.75 -34.62 -44.51
C CYS A 138 7.19 -33.19 -44.54
N PRO A 139 6.44 -32.79 -45.58
CA PRO A 139 6.02 -31.40 -45.75
C PRO A 139 4.99 -31.00 -44.68
N PRO A 140 5.23 -29.92 -43.91
CA PRO A 140 4.21 -29.32 -43.07
C PRO A 140 3.03 -28.82 -43.90
N ASP A 141 1.83 -28.83 -43.31
CA ASP A 141 0.63 -28.29 -43.93
C ASP A 141 -0.04 -27.22 -43.04
N HIS A 142 -1.13 -26.63 -43.53
CA HIS A 142 -1.92 -25.65 -42.78
C HIS A 142 -2.53 -26.21 -41.48
N TYR A 143 -2.54 -27.53 -41.27
CA TYR A 143 -2.94 -28.16 -40.01
C TYR A 143 -1.75 -28.41 -39.06
N THR A 144 -0.51 -28.24 -39.50
CA THR A 144 0.70 -28.33 -38.68
C THR A 144 0.96 -27.01 -37.95
N PHE A 145 1.02 -25.91 -38.71
CA PHE A 145 1.53 -24.62 -38.22
C PHE A 145 0.80 -24.04 -37.01
N PRO A 146 -0.55 -24.01 -36.95
CA PRO A 146 -1.25 -23.40 -35.81
C PRO A 146 -0.87 -24.00 -34.44
N PHE A 147 -0.61 -25.31 -34.39
CA PHE A 147 -0.23 -25.99 -33.14
C PHE A 147 1.24 -25.76 -32.77
N VAL A 148 2.12 -25.71 -33.78
CA VAL A 148 3.55 -25.43 -33.56
C VAL A 148 3.75 -23.98 -33.12
N LEU A 149 3.07 -23.03 -33.78
CA LEU A 149 3.07 -21.61 -33.40
C LEU A 149 2.47 -21.38 -32.02
N LYS A 150 1.37 -22.08 -31.68
CA LYS A 150 0.82 -22.07 -30.33
C LYS A 150 1.84 -22.54 -29.29
N ALA A 151 2.60 -23.61 -29.57
CA ALA A 151 3.69 -24.06 -28.70
C ALA A 151 4.81 -23.02 -28.55
N CYS A 152 5.18 -22.32 -29.62
CA CYS A 152 6.14 -21.20 -29.56
C CYS A 152 5.64 -20.08 -28.65
N GLY A 153 4.35 -19.73 -28.74
CA GLY A 153 3.74 -18.72 -27.87
C GLY A 153 3.58 -19.16 -26.41
N GLU A 154 3.37 -20.45 -26.13
CA GLU A 154 3.33 -20.99 -24.75
C GLU A 154 4.73 -21.08 -24.11
N LEU A 155 5.80 -21.17 -24.92
CA LEU A 155 7.20 -21.20 -24.49
C LEU A 155 7.91 -19.83 -24.56
N PRO A 156 7.14 -18.74 -24.66
CA PRO A 156 7.54 -17.44 -25.23
C PRO A 156 8.80 -17.43 -26.12
N SER A 157 8.88 -18.33 -27.10
CA SER A 157 10.10 -18.54 -27.90
C SER A 157 10.05 -17.73 -29.20
N PHE A 158 10.42 -16.45 -29.15
CA PHE A 158 10.45 -15.58 -30.34
C PHE A 158 11.29 -16.17 -31.48
N ARG A 159 12.52 -16.58 -31.20
CA ARG A 159 13.42 -17.18 -32.21
C ARG A 159 12.83 -18.46 -32.83
N GLY A 160 12.17 -19.28 -32.02
CA GLY A 160 11.49 -20.48 -32.48
C GLY A 160 10.31 -20.14 -33.39
N GLY A 161 9.49 -19.18 -32.97
CA GLY A 161 8.36 -18.67 -33.73
C GLY A 161 8.76 -18.05 -35.07
N ALA A 162 9.76 -17.18 -35.08
CA ALA A 162 10.30 -16.55 -36.28
C ALA A 162 10.87 -17.59 -37.28
N ALA A 163 11.55 -18.64 -36.78
CA ALA A 163 12.01 -19.73 -37.63
C ALA A 163 10.84 -20.51 -38.26
N VAL A 164 9.77 -20.76 -37.50
CA VAL A 164 8.55 -21.40 -38.02
C VAL A 164 7.85 -20.47 -39.03
N HIS A 165 7.81 -19.17 -38.78
CA HIS A 165 7.25 -18.18 -39.70
C HIS A 165 8.02 -18.13 -41.04
N ALA A 166 9.35 -18.23 -41.02
CA ALA A 166 10.14 -18.37 -42.24
C ALA A 166 9.78 -19.65 -43.02
N VAL A 167 9.51 -20.77 -42.32
CA VAL A 167 9.01 -21.99 -42.96
C VAL A 167 7.62 -21.79 -43.56
N VAL A 168 6.70 -21.10 -42.88
CA VAL A 168 5.37 -20.75 -43.42
C VAL A 168 5.51 -19.96 -44.73
N SER A 169 6.39 -18.96 -44.73
CA SER A 169 6.64 -18.10 -45.90
C SER A 169 7.20 -18.88 -47.08
N THR A 170 8.18 -19.75 -46.83
CA THR A 170 8.81 -20.57 -47.88
C THR A 170 7.93 -21.72 -48.40
N THR A 171 6.91 -22.12 -47.64
CA THR A 171 5.96 -23.17 -48.04
C THR A 171 4.67 -22.62 -48.66
N GLY A 172 4.49 -21.30 -48.72
CA GLY A 172 3.34 -20.63 -49.35
C GLY A 172 2.05 -20.66 -48.52
N PHE A 173 2.16 -20.83 -47.19
CA PHE A 173 1.00 -20.78 -46.27
C PHE A 173 0.77 -19.39 -45.66
N ASP A 174 1.48 -18.36 -46.11
CA ASP A 174 1.39 -16.95 -45.72
C ASP A 174 0.11 -16.24 -46.23
N SER A 175 -0.70 -16.95 -47.02
CA SER A 175 -2.04 -16.50 -47.45
C SER A 175 -3.17 -17.26 -46.75
N ASN A 176 -2.85 -18.20 -45.85
CA ASN A 176 -3.84 -18.99 -45.12
C ASN A 176 -4.25 -18.28 -43.81
N VAL A 177 -5.51 -17.84 -43.71
CA VAL A 177 -6.01 -17.06 -42.56
C VAL A 177 -5.78 -17.77 -41.21
N PHE A 178 -5.94 -19.10 -41.13
CA PHE A 178 -5.75 -19.85 -39.89
C PHE A 178 -4.28 -19.86 -39.45
N VAL A 179 -3.34 -19.94 -40.39
CA VAL A 179 -1.91 -19.90 -40.11
C VAL A 179 -1.48 -18.49 -39.71
N CYS A 180 -1.99 -17.47 -40.40
CA CYS A 180 -1.63 -16.08 -40.12
C CYS A 180 -2.23 -15.60 -38.79
N ASN A 181 -3.47 -16.00 -38.44
CA ASN A 181 -4.04 -15.78 -37.10
C ASN A 181 -3.19 -16.42 -36.00
N ALA A 182 -2.64 -17.62 -36.24
CA ALA A 182 -1.73 -18.27 -35.30
C ALA A 182 -0.37 -17.55 -35.19
N LEU A 183 0.11 -16.89 -36.25
CA LEU A 183 1.31 -16.05 -36.23
C LEU A 183 1.10 -14.79 -35.38
N VAL A 184 -0.01 -14.07 -35.59
CA VAL A 184 -0.38 -12.89 -34.78
C VAL A 184 -0.42 -13.25 -33.29
N ALA A 185 -1.13 -14.33 -32.94
CA ALA A 185 -1.22 -14.79 -31.56
C ALA A 185 0.13 -15.26 -30.98
N MET A 186 1.01 -15.84 -31.81
CA MET A 186 2.34 -16.27 -31.39
C MET A 186 3.23 -15.07 -31.06
N TYR A 187 3.34 -14.10 -31.98
CA TYR A 187 4.13 -12.88 -31.75
C TYR A 187 3.64 -12.10 -30.53
N ALA A 188 2.31 -11.95 -30.39
CA ALA A 188 1.71 -11.31 -29.22
C ALA A 188 2.11 -11.99 -27.90
N ARG A 189 2.05 -13.32 -27.82
CA ARG A 189 2.44 -14.07 -26.61
C ARG A 189 3.95 -14.07 -26.35
N CYS A 190 4.76 -13.84 -27.38
CA CYS A 190 6.20 -13.62 -27.22
C CYS A 190 6.53 -12.20 -26.71
N GLY A 191 5.54 -11.32 -26.59
CA GLY A 191 5.72 -9.93 -26.16
C GLY A 191 6.05 -8.95 -27.28
N GLU A 192 6.14 -9.43 -28.53
CA GLU A 192 6.49 -8.63 -29.70
C GLU A 192 5.21 -8.14 -30.40
N LEU A 193 4.61 -7.09 -29.84
CA LEU A 193 3.37 -6.51 -30.37
C LEU A 193 3.53 -5.82 -31.72
N ASP A 194 4.71 -5.28 -32.01
CA ASP A 194 5.00 -4.61 -33.28
C ASP A 194 5.01 -5.63 -34.44
N ASP A 195 5.67 -6.78 -34.26
CA ASP A 195 5.63 -7.88 -35.23
C ASP A 195 4.20 -8.44 -35.38
N ALA A 196 3.45 -8.57 -34.28
CA ALA A 196 2.06 -9.02 -34.33
C ALA A 196 1.17 -8.04 -35.11
N ARG A 197 1.39 -6.73 -34.93
CA ARG A 197 0.71 -5.65 -35.64
C ARG A 197 1.06 -5.65 -37.12
N GLN A 198 2.34 -5.76 -37.45
CA GLN A 198 2.80 -5.84 -38.83
C GLN A 198 2.18 -7.04 -39.55
N MET A 199 2.19 -8.22 -38.92
CA MET A 199 1.54 -9.40 -39.50
C MET A 199 0.05 -9.19 -39.74
N PHE A 200 -0.65 -8.54 -38.81
CA PHE A 200 -2.07 -8.23 -38.96
C PHE A 200 -2.31 -7.22 -40.10
N GLU A 201 -1.49 -6.18 -40.23
CA GLU A 201 -1.59 -5.19 -41.31
C GLU A 201 -1.33 -5.83 -42.67
N GLU A 202 -0.32 -6.71 -42.79
CA GLU A 202 -0.08 -7.48 -44.02
C GLU A 202 -1.25 -8.41 -44.39
N MET A 203 -1.93 -9.01 -43.40
CA MET A 203 -3.15 -9.78 -43.62
C MET A 203 -4.32 -8.90 -44.10
N HIS A 204 -4.45 -7.70 -43.52
CA HIS A 204 -5.50 -6.75 -43.86
C HIS A 204 -5.32 -6.22 -45.29
N ASP A 205 -4.10 -5.84 -45.66
CA ASP A 205 -3.75 -5.37 -47.00
C ASP A 205 -3.98 -6.45 -48.08
N LYS A 206 -3.79 -7.73 -47.72
CA LYS A 206 -4.09 -8.88 -48.60
C LYS A 206 -5.59 -9.21 -48.68
N GLY A 207 -6.45 -8.59 -47.88
CA GLY A 207 -7.88 -8.86 -47.83
C GLY A 207 -8.24 -10.25 -47.29
N ILE A 208 -7.39 -10.83 -46.43
CA ILE A 208 -7.60 -12.18 -45.85
C ILE A 208 -8.01 -12.15 -44.37
N CYS A 209 -8.16 -10.97 -43.78
CA CYS A 209 -8.60 -10.81 -42.38
C CYS A 209 -10.05 -11.26 -42.20
N ASP A 210 -10.29 -12.06 -41.17
CA ASP A 210 -11.62 -12.40 -40.69
C ASP A 210 -11.87 -11.81 -39.29
N ILE A 211 -13.05 -12.07 -38.73
CA ILE A 211 -13.37 -11.66 -37.36
C ILE A 211 -12.39 -12.22 -36.32
N VAL A 212 -11.82 -13.40 -36.57
CA VAL A 212 -10.84 -14.02 -35.68
C VAL A 212 -9.51 -13.28 -35.73
N SER A 213 -9.09 -12.78 -36.90
CA SER A 213 -7.93 -11.90 -37.05
C SER A 213 -8.06 -10.64 -36.21
N TRP A 214 -9.20 -9.94 -36.34
CA TRP A 214 -9.50 -8.74 -35.56
C TRP A 214 -9.56 -9.02 -34.05
N ASN A 215 -10.28 -10.08 -33.64
CA ASN A 215 -10.38 -10.46 -32.24
C ASN A 215 -9.00 -10.82 -31.64
N SER A 216 -8.12 -11.46 -32.42
CA SER A 216 -6.77 -11.85 -31.98
C SER A 216 -5.89 -10.62 -31.73
N ILE A 217 -5.89 -9.64 -32.63
CA ILE A 217 -5.05 -8.44 -32.46
C ILE A 217 -5.59 -7.53 -31.35
N VAL A 218 -6.91 -7.34 -31.24
CA VAL A 218 -7.51 -6.56 -30.15
C VAL A 218 -7.21 -7.22 -28.80
N ALA A 219 -7.36 -8.53 -28.68
CA ALA A 219 -7.01 -9.26 -27.46
C ALA A 219 -5.53 -9.11 -27.08
N ALA A 220 -4.63 -9.17 -28.06
CA ALA A 220 -3.20 -8.99 -27.84
C ALA A 220 -2.88 -7.63 -27.20
N TYR A 221 -3.42 -6.54 -27.76
CA TYR A 221 -3.21 -5.20 -27.22
C TYR A 221 -3.87 -5.02 -25.83
N THR A 222 -5.07 -5.57 -25.62
CA THR A 222 -5.74 -5.55 -24.31
C THR A 222 -4.91 -6.29 -23.25
N GLN A 223 -4.36 -7.47 -23.56
CA GLN A 223 -3.56 -8.28 -22.63
C GLN A 223 -2.21 -7.62 -22.29
N SER A 224 -1.60 -6.94 -23.26
CA SER A 224 -0.35 -6.18 -23.06
C SER A 224 -0.52 -4.83 -22.38
N ARG A 225 -1.73 -4.51 -21.88
CA ARG A 225 -2.10 -3.26 -21.20
C ARG A 225 -2.02 -2.00 -22.07
N ASP A 226 -1.96 -2.15 -23.39
CA ASP A 226 -2.08 -1.03 -24.33
C ASP A 226 -3.54 -0.87 -24.79
N ALA A 227 -4.34 -0.42 -23.83
CA ALA A 227 -5.78 -0.28 -24.01
C ALA A 227 -6.15 0.76 -25.09
N LYS A 228 -5.30 1.76 -25.33
CA LYS A 228 -5.56 2.82 -26.31
C LYS A 228 -5.55 2.25 -27.73
N ASN A 229 -4.51 1.48 -28.08
CA ASN A 229 -4.43 0.84 -29.39
C ASN A 229 -5.47 -0.28 -29.56
N ALA A 230 -5.84 -0.99 -28.49
CA ALA A 230 -6.94 -1.97 -28.54
C ALA A 230 -8.28 -1.33 -28.95
N VAL A 231 -8.64 -0.20 -28.33
CA VAL A 231 -9.87 0.54 -28.65
C VAL A 231 -9.81 1.12 -30.07
N GLU A 232 -8.65 1.61 -30.50
CA GLU A 232 -8.47 2.14 -31.85
C GLU A 232 -8.60 1.04 -32.93
N LEU A 233 -7.98 -0.12 -32.72
CA LEU A 233 -8.13 -1.26 -33.62
C LEU A 233 -9.59 -1.73 -33.72
N PHE A 234 -10.31 -1.77 -32.60
CA PHE A 234 -11.75 -2.07 -32.61
C PHE A 234 -12.57 -1.01 -33.36
N ARG A 235 -12.18 0.27 -33.27
CA ARG A 235 -12.82 1.34 -34.04
C ARG A 235 -12.60 1.16 -35.54
N ILE A 236 -11.41 0.72 -35.95
CA ILE A 236 -11.12 0.39 -37.36
C ILE A 236 -11.97 -0.81 -37.80
N MET A 237 -12.05 -1.87 -36.98
CA MET A 237 -12.90 -3.04 -37.23
C MET A 237 -14.38 -2.65 -37.46
N MET A 238 -14.90 -1.69 -36.69
CA MET A 238 -16.28 -1.20 -36.83
C MET A 238 -16.56 -0.44 -38.15
N ASN A 239 -15.52 0.08 -38.80
CA ASN A 239 -15.64 0.78 -40.07
C ASN A 239 -15.51 -0.15 -41.28
N ASP A 240 -15.11 -1.40 -41.06
CA ASP A 240 -15.01 -2.42 -42.11
C ASP A 240 -16.41 -3.02 -42.35
N SER A 241 -16.95 -2.83 -43.56
CA SER A 241 -18.30 -3.28 -43.91
C SER A 241 -18.46 -4.80 -43.99
N GLU A 242 -17.37 -5.54 -44.17
CA GLU A 242 -17.41 -7.01 -44.27
C GLU A 242 -17.36 -7.68 -42.90
N ILE A 243 -16.91 -6.97 -41.87
CA ILE A 243 -16.70 -7.51 -40.52
C ILE A 243 -17.84 -7.13 -39.58
N HIS A 244 -18.39 -8.14 -38.91
CA HIS A 244 -19.49 -7.98 -37.97
C HIS A 244 -19.04 -8.38 -36.57
N PRO A 245 -18.71 -7.43 -35.67
CA PRO A 245 -18.25 -7.74 -34.32
C PRO A 245 -19.23 -8.63 -33.55
N ASP A 246 -18.69 -9.61 -32.85
CA ASP A 246 -19.42 -10.63 -32.12
C ASP A 246 -19.21 -10.49 -30.60
N ILE A 247 -19.67 -11.51 -29.85
CA ILE A 247 -19.50 -11.62 -28.39
C ILE A 247 -18.01 -11.49 -28.02
N VAL A 248 -17.13 -12.20 -28.74
CA VAL A 248 -15.69 -12.22 -28.45
C VAL A 248 -15.07 -10.84 -28.72
N SER A 249 -15.52 -10.14 -29.76
CA SER A 249 -15.09 -8.77 -30.06
C SER A 249 -15.38 -7.82 -28.90
N LEU A 250 -16.61 -7.87 -28.35
CA LEU A 250 -17.02 -7.03 -27.21
C LEU A 250 -16.24 -7.37 -25.94
N VAL A 251 -16.09 -8.66 -25.61
CA VAL A 251 -15.35 -9.13 -24.43
C VAL A 251 -13.88 -8.72 -24.48
N ASN A 252 -13.28 -8.61 -25.67
CA ASN A 252 -11.88 -8.19 -25.81
C ASN A 252 -11.67 -6.67 -25.68
N VAL A 253 -12.64 -5.82 -26.07
CA VAL A 253 -12.50 -4.36 -26.08
C VAL A 253 -13.05 -3.66 -24.82
N LEU A 254 -14.09 -4.20 -24.20
CA LEU A 254 -14.72 -3.59 -23.01
C LEU A 254 -13.73 -3.44 -21.82
N PRO A 255 -12.86 -4.43 -21.52
CA PRO A 255 -11.82 -4.26 -20.49
C PRO A 255 -10.83 -3.13 -20.79
N ALA A 256 -10.52 -2.90 -22.08
CA ALA A 256 -9.66 -1.79 -22.50
C ALA A 256 -10.35 -0.44 -22.27
N CYS A 257 -11.66 -0.34 -22.58
CA CYS A 257 -12.45 0.86 -22.27
C CYS A 257 -12.49 1.16 -20.77
N GLY A 258 -12.68 0.12 -19.94
CA GLY A 258 -12.67 0.24 -18.48
C GLY A 258 -11.32 0.73 -17.94
N SER A 259 -10.23 0.17 -18.48
CA SER A 259 -8.86 0.53 -18.07
C SER A 259 -8.48 1.97 -18.44
N LEU A 260 -9.03 2.51 -19.53
CA LEU A 260 -8.87 3.92 -19.93
C LEU A 260 -9.83 4.88 -19.21
N GLY A 261 -10.82 4.36 -18.46
CA GLY A 261 -11.93 5.17 -17.96
C GLY A 261 -12.77 5.79 -19.09
N ALA A 262 -12.78 5.17 -20.27
CA ALA A 262 -13.46 5.66 -21.48
C ALA A 262 -14.97 5.39 -21.44
N SER A 263 -15.65 6.00 -20.48
CA SER A 263 -17.09 5.84 -20.19
C SER A 263 -17.98 5.99 -21.43
N LEU A 264 -17.72 6.99 -22.27
CA LEU A 264 -18.51 7.26 -23.48
C LEU A 264 -18.42 6.10 -24.49
N HIS A 265 -17.21 5.59 -24.74
CA HIS A 265 -17.00 4.46 -25.64
C HIS A 265 -17.67 3.20 -25.08
N GLY A 266 -17.54 2.96 -23.77
CA GLY A 266 -18.24 1.88 -23.09
C GLY A 266 -19.76 1.92 -23.24
N MET A 267 -20.37 3.12 -23.15
CA MET A 267 -21.81 3.30 -23.37
C MET A 267 -22.23 3.06 -24.82
N GLN A 268 -21.41 3.48 -25.80
CA GLN A 268 -21.66 3.20 -27.21
C GLN A 268 -21.63 1.70 -27.51
N LEU A 269 -20.64 0.98 -26.95
CA LEU A 269 -20.55 -0.48 -27.07
C LEU A 269 -21.70 -1.20 -26.37
N HIS A 270 -22.15 -0.71 -25.20
CA HIS A 270 -23.34 -1.22 -24.54
C HIS A 270 -24.59 -1.07 -25.41
N ALA A 271 -24.81 0.11 -26.00
CA ALA A 271 -25.92 0.35 -26.91
C ALA A 271 -25.83 -0.52 -28.18
N PHE A 272 -24.62 -0.75 -28.70
CA PHE A 272 -24.39 -1.68 -29.81
C PHE A 272 -24.76 -3.12 -29.44
N ALA A 273 -24.33 -3.60 -28.27
CA ALA A 273 -24.64 -4.94 -27.78
C ALA A 273 -26.15 -5.17 -27.66
N LEU A 274 -26.89 -4.19 -27.12
CA LEU A 274 -28.35 -4.23 -27.03
C LEU A 274 -29.00 -4.27 -28.42
N ARG A 275 -28.59 -3.40 -29.35
CA ARG A 275 -29.17 -3.36 -30.71
C ARG A 275 -28.93 -4.62 -31.52
N ARG A 276 -27.81 -5.30 -31.29
CA ARG A 276 -27.43 -6.55 -31.98
C ARG A 276 -27.92 -7.81 -31.27
N GLY A 277 -28.55 -7.70 -30.10
CA GLY A 277 -28.97 -8.86 -29.31
C GLY A 277 -27.81 -9.62 -28.67
N LEU A 278 -26.62 -9.01 -28.56
CA LEU A 278 -25.45 -9.64 -27.94
C LEU A 278 -25.44 -9.53 -26.40
N PHE A 279 -26.33 -8.70 -25.85
CA PHE A 279 -26.43 -8.47 -24.41
C PHE A 279 -26.92 -9.68 -23.60
N GLU A 280 -27.69 -10.57 -24.23
CA GLU A 280 -28.21 -11.78 -23.58
C GLU A 280 -27.10 -12.76 -23.16
N ASP A 281 -25.90 -12.63 -23.75
CA ASP A 281 -24.75 -13.42 -23.38
C ASP A 281 -24.10 -12.95 -22.07
N VAL A 282 -23.93 -13.89 -21.13
CA VAL A 282 -23.40 -13.63 -19.79
C VAL A 282 -22.00 -13.03 -19.81
N PHE A 283 -21.15 -13.40 -20.79
CA PHE A 283 -19.79 -12.85 -20.89
C PHE A 283 -19.81 -11.37 -21.28
N VAL A 284 -20.73 -10.96 -22.16
CA VAL A 284 -20.91 -9.54 -22.52
C VAL A 284 -21.44 -8.74 -21.33
N GLY A 285 -22.44 -9.27 -20.62
CA GLY A 285 -22.96 -8.67 -19.37
C GLY A 285 -21.85 -8.46 -18.33
N ASN A 286 -21.04 -9.50 -18.08
CA ASN A 286 -19.90 -9.45 -17.15
C ASN A 286 -18.85 -8.41 -17.56
N ALA A 287 -18.48 -8.37 -18.85
CA ALA A 287 -17.52 -7.39 -19.36
C ALA A 287 -18.04 -5.94 -19.28
N LEU A 288 -19.35 -5.73 -19.49
CA LEU A 288 -19.99 -4.42 -19.33
C LEU A 288 -19.99 -3.97 -17.86
N MET A 289 -20.32 -4.86 -16.91
CA MET A 289 -20.28 -4.54 -15.49
C MET A 289 -18.88 -4.14 -15.03
N ASP A 290 -17.84 -4.91 -15.39
CA ASP A 290 -16.45 -4.59 -15.06
C ASP A 290 -16.01 -3.24 -15.67
N MET A 291 -16.39 -2.99 -16.93
CA MET A 291 -16.12 -1.72 -17.60
C MET A 291 -16.78 -0.54 -16.89
N TYR A 292 -18.06 -0.64 -16.55
CA TYR A 292 -18.80 0.41 -15.83
C TYR A 292 -18.23 0.65 -14.43
N ALA A 293 -17.91 -0.42 -13.69
CA ALA A 293 -17.30 -0.34 -12.38
C ALA A 293 -15.94 0.40 -12.43
N LYS A 294 -15.06 0.02 -13.37
CA LYS A 294 -13.75 0.69 -13.57
C LYS A 294 -13.87 2.15 -14.03
N CYS A 295 -14.94 2.48 -14.78
CA CYS A 295 -15.27 3.86 -15.13
C CYS A 295 -15.93 4.65 -13.98
N ARG A 296 -15.97 4.11 -12.75
CA ARG A 296 -16.62 4.72 -11.56
C ARG A 296 -18.12 4.99 -11.75
N MET A 297 -18.78 4.23 -12.62
CA MET A 297 -20.22 4.32 -12.89
C MET A 297 -20.97 3.10 -12.34
N ILE A 298 -20.83 2.86 -11.03
CA ILE A 298 -21.33 1.64 -10.37
C ILE A 298 -22.87 1.48 -10.49
N GLU A 299 -23.62 2.59 -10.57
CA GLU A 299 -25.08 2.52 -10.80
C GLU A 299 -25.44 1.93 -12.17
N GLN A 300 -24.62 2.21 -13.20
CA GLN A 300 -24.85 1.64 -14.53
C GLN A 300 -24.46 0.16 -14.55
N ALA A 301 -23.40 -0.23 -13.82
CA ALA A 301 -23.07 -1.64 -13.61
C ALA A 301 -24.23 -2.38 -12.92
N ASN A 302 -24.85 -1.77 -11.89
CA ASN A 302 -26.00 -2.36 -11.22
C ASN A 302 -27.21 -2.53 -12.15
N LYS A 303 -27.49 -1.54 -13.01
CA LYS A 303 -28.56 -1.68 -14.02
C LYS A 303 -28.30 -2.81 -14.99
N VAL A 304 -27.05 -2.95 -15.46
CA VAL A 304 -26.63 -4.08 -16.29
C VAL A 304 -26.90 -5.39 -15.55
N PHE A 305 -26.40 -5.52 -14.32
CA PHE A 305 -26.61 -6.69 -13.48
C PHE A 305 -28.09 -7.04 -13.34
N GLU A 306 -28.94 -6.09 -12.95
CA GLU A 306 -30.38 -6.30 -12.79
C GLU A 306 -31.06 -6.76 -14.08
N SER A 307 -30.65 -6.21 -15.23
CA SER A 307 -31.21 -6.54 -16.54
C SER A 307 -30.74 -7.89 -17.13
N MET A 308 -29.70 -8.52 -16.60
CA MET A 308 -29.25 -9.84 -17.05
C MET A 308 -30.25 -10.94 -16.63
N GLU A 309 -30.74 -11.74 -17.59
CA GLU A 309 -31.65 -12.85 -17.31
C GLU A 309 -30.95 -14.00 -16.56
N VAL A 310 -29.73 -14.33 -16.99
CA VAL A 310 -28.89 -15.37 -16.38
C VAL A 310 -27.69 -14.71 -15.72
N LYS A 311 -27.45 -15.06 -14.45
CA LYS A 311 -26.30 -14.57 -13.66
C LYS A 311 -25.51 -15.78 -13.17
N ASP A 312 -24.23 -15.80 -13.47
CA ASP A 312 -23.29 -16.79 -12.96
C ASP A 312 -22.49 -16.24 -11.77
N VAL A 313 -21.68 -17.09 -11.12
CA VAL A 313 -20.83 -16.68 -9.98
C VAL A 313 -19.95 -15.48 -10.35
N VAL A 314 -19.47 -15.42 -11.60
CA VAL A 314 -18.66 -14.30 -12.11
C VAL A 314 -19.45 -12.99 -12.12
N SER A 315 -20.73 -13.03 -12.52
CA SER A 315 -21.63 -11.86 -12.52
C SER A 315 -21.76 -11.24 -11.13
N TRP A 316 -22.01 -12.09 -10.13
CA TRP A 316 -22.14 -11.66 -8.74
C TRP A 316 -20.82 -11.16 -8.17
N ASN A 317 -19.72 -11.86 -8.45
CA ASN A 317 -18.37 -11.47 -8.03
C ASN A 317 -17.94 -10.11 -8.59
N ALA A 318 -18.25 -9.85 -9.87
CA ALA A 318 -17.98 -8.57 -10.51
C ALA A 318 -18.70 -7.42 -9.79
N MET A 319 -19.96 -7.62 -9.39
CA MET A 319 -20.72 -6.60 -8.66
C MET A 319 -20.27 -6.42 -7.21
N VAL A 320 -20.01 -7.50 -6.46
CA VAL A 320 -19.46 -7.40 -5.09
C VAL A 320 -18.11 -6.68 -5.10
N THR A 321 -17.24 -7.03 -6.05
CA THR A 321 -15.94 -6.37 -6.24
C THR A 321 -16.11 -4.91 -6.65
N GLY A 322 -17.03 -4.62 -7.58
CA GLY A 322 -17.31 -3.26 -8.05
C GLY A 322 -17.82 -2.35 -6.92
N TYR A 323 -18.75 -2.82 -6.10
CA TYR A 323 -19.24 -2.09 -4.93
C TYR A 323 -18.14 -1.88 -3.88
N SER A 324 -17.33 -2.92 -3.60
CA SER A 324 -16.19 -2.84 -2.69
C SER A 324 -15.17 -1.79 -3.16
N GLN A 325 -14.79 -1.80 -4.45
CA GLN A 325 -13.88 -0.81 -5.05
C GLN A 325 -14.46 0.61 -5.09
N ALA A 326 -15.78 0.76 -5.21
CA ALA A 326 -16.47 2.05 -5.16
C ALA A 326 -16.65 2.59 -3.73
N GLY A 327 -16.25 1.83 -2.70
CA GLY A 327 -16.47 2.19 -1.30
C GLY A 327 -17.92 2.01 -0.82
N ARG A 328 -18.77 1.36 -1.61
CA ARG A 328 -20.18 1.08 -1.35
C ARG A 328 -20.34 -0.27 -0.67
N PHE A 329 -19.73 -0.39 0.52
CA PHE A 329 -19.56 -1.69 1.16
C PHE A 329 -20.86 -2.29 1.70
N GLU A 330 -21.87 -1.47 2.03
CA GLU A 330 -23.17 -1.99 2.49
C GLU A 330 -23.90 -2.72 1.37
N GLU A 331 -23.83 -2.21 0.15
CA GLU A 331 -24.38 -2.82 -1.04
C GLU A 331 -23.60 -4.08 -1.43
N ALA A 332 -22.27 -4.07 -1.29
CA ALA A 332 -21.45 -5.27 -1.45
C ALA A 332 -21.85 -6.38 -0.47
N LEU A 333 -22.12 -6.03 0.78
CA LEU A 333 -22.58 -6.96 1.81
C LEU A 333 -24.01 -7.44 1.57
N GLY A 334 -24.91 -6.56 1.15
CA GLY A 334 -26.26 -6.92 0.76
C GLY A 334 -26.28 -7.94 -0.39
N LEU A 335 -25.44 -7.75 -1.40
CA LEU A 335 -25.28 -8.74 -2.48
C LEU A 335 -24.69 -10.05 -1.96
N PHE A 336 -23.70 -10.00 -1.07
CA PHE A 336 -23.11 -11.20 -0.49
C PHE A 336 -24.12 -12.03 0.30
N GLU A 337 -24.95 -11.40 1.14
CA GLU A 337 -26.02 -12.12 1.85
C GLU A 337 -27.08 -12.65 0.89
N LYS A 338 -27.44 -11.89 -0.15
CA LYS A 338 -28.35 -12.38 -1.20
C LYS A 338 -27.79 -13.61 -1.94
N MET A 339 -26.49 -13.65 -2.25
CA MET A 339 -25.84 -14.85 -2.81
C MET A 339 -25.98 -16.06 -1.89
N ARG A 340 -25.90 -15.87 -0.57
CA ARG A 340 -26.09 -16.94 0.43
C ARG A 340 -27.54 -17.39 0.52
N GLU A 341 -28.49 -16.46 0.47
CA GLU A 341 -29.93 -16.75 0.43
C GLU A 341 -30.32 -17.56 -0.82
N GLU A 342 -29.80 -17.16 -1.97
CA GLU A 342 -29.97 -17.85 -3.26
C GLU A 342 -29.13 -19.13 -3.39
N LYS A 343 -28.33 -19.47 -2.36
CA LYS A 343 -27.45 -20.66 -2.29
C LYS A 343 -26.47 -20.76 -3.46
N ILE A 344 -25.97 -19.61 -3.91
CA ILE A 344 -24.91 -19.53 -4.92
C ILE A 344 -23.60 -19.96 -4.27
N GLU A 345 -22.84 -20.82 -4.96
CA GLU A 345 -21.54 -21.27 -4.48
C GLU A 345 -20.55 -20.09 -4.43
N LEU A 346 -20.06 -19.79 -3.24
CA LEU A 346 -19.13 -18.69 -3.00
C LEU A 346 -17.70 -19.18 -3.25
N ASP A 347 -17.02 -18.56 -4.21
CA ASP A 347 -15.62 -18.85 -4.50
C ASP A 347 -14.68 -17.96 -3.67
N VAL A 348 -13.38 -18.24 -3.77
CA VAL A 348 -12.33 -17.51 -3.04
C VAL A 348 -12.36 -16.01 -3.36
N VAL A 349 -12.81 -15.61 -4.54
CA VAL A 349 -12.87 -14.20 -4.98
C VAL A 349 -13.98 -13.48 -4.23
N THR A 350 -15.17 -14.07 -4.11
CA THR A 350 -16.28 -13.47 -3.35
C THR A 350 -15.87 -13.22 -1.89
N TRP A 351 -15.33 -14.24 -1.23
CA TRP A 351 -14.90 -14.14 0.17
C TRP A 351 -13.82 -13.07 0.34
N SER A 352 -12.82 -13.05 -0.54
CA SER A 352 -11.71 -12.08 -0.47
C SER A 352 -12.20 -10.65 -0.64
N ALA A 353 -13.15 -10.39 -1.55
CA ALA A 353 -13.69 -9.06 -1.80
C ALA A 353 -14.44 -8.50 -0.58
N VAL A 354 -15.19 -9.35 0.13
CA VAL A 354 -15.92 -8.96 1.35
C VAL A 354 -14.96 -8.72 2.52
N ILE A 355 -13.98 -9.60 2.72
CA ILE A 355 -12.95 -9.42 3.76
C ILE A 355 -12.17 -8.11 3.52
N ALA A 356 -11.78 -7.85 2.26
CA ALA A 356 -11.12 -6.61 1.88
C ALA A 356 -12.00 -5.39 2.16
N GLY A 357 -13.30 -5.49 1.88
CA GLY A 357 -14.26 -4.41 2.14
C GLY A 357 -14.37 -4.04 3.62
N TYR A 358 -14.53 -5.05 4.49
CA TYR A 358 -14.53 -4.82 5.94
C TYR A 358 -13.20 -4.25 6.43
N ALA A 359 -12.07 -4.79 5.97
CA ALA A 359 -10.75 -4.30 6.36
C ALA A 359 -10.53 -2.82 5.95
N GLN A 360 -10.97 -2.42 4.75
CA GLN A 360 -10.85 -1.04 4.26
C GLN A 360 -11.71 -0.03 5.03
N LYS A 361 -12.89 -0.44 5.51
CA LYS A 361 -13.70 0.40 6.41
C LYS A 361 -13.17 0.46 7.85
N GLY A 362 -12.14 -0.31 8.19
CA GLY A 362 -11.63 -0.43 9.57
C GLY A 362 -12.43 -1.38 10.46
N HIS A 363 -13.36 -2.15 9.88
CA HIS A 363 -14.14 -3.20 10.55
C HIS A 363 -13.34 -4.51 10.63
N GLY A 364 -12.21 -4.47 11.32
CA GLY A 364 -11.26 -5.59 11.38
C GLY A 364 -11.85 -6.85 12.02
N TYR A 365 -12.77 -6.72 12.98
CA TYR A 365 -13.40 -7.87 13.65
C TYR A 365 -14.33 -8.63 12.71
N GLU A 366 -15.10 -7.91 11.92
CA GLU A 366 -16.02 -8.43 10.91
C GLU A 366 -15.23 -9.10 9.78
N ALA A 367 -14.13 -8.48 9.32
CA ALA A 367 -13.22 -9.08 8.35
C ALA A 367 -12.69 -10.45 8.82
N LEU A 368 -12.29 -10.54 10.09
CA LEU A 368 -11.84 -11.80 10.71
C LEU A 368 -12.99 -12.81 10.88
N GLY A 369 -14.20 -12.33 11.17
CA GLY A 369 -15.41 -13.16 11.24
C GLY A 369 -15.73 -13.82 9.90
N VAL A 370 -15.71 -13.05 8.81
CA VAL A 370 -15.93 -13.55 7.44
C VAL A 370 -14.83 -14.52 7.03
N PHE A 371 -13.56 -14.22 7.36
CA PHE A 371 -12.45 -15.13 7.10
C PHE A 371 -12.61 -16.49 7.79
N ARG A 372 -13.10 -16.49 9.04
CA ARG A 372 -13.40 -17.73 9.75
C ARG A 372 -14.52 -18.52 9.08
N GLN A 373 -15.56 -17.86 8.59
CA GLN A 373 -16.64 -18.50 7.84
C GLN A 373 -16.14 -19.12 6.53
N MET A 374 -15.31 -18.40 5.76
CA MET A 374 -14.66 -18.91 4.56
C MET A 374 -13.93 -20.23 4.82
N GLN A 375 -13.15 -20.30 5.91
CA GLN A 375 -12.44 -21.51 6.32
C GLN A 375 -13.38 -22.65 6.71
N LEU A 376 -14.47 -22.36 7.42
CA LEU A 376 -15.49 -23.36 7.80
C LEU A 376 -16.23 -23.92 6.58
N CYS A 377 -16.42 -23.10 5.54
CA CYS A 377 -16.98 -23.53 4.26
C CYS A 377 -15.97 -24.31 3.38
N GLY A 378 -14.74 -24.54 3.85
CA GLY A 378 -13.72 -25.30 3.13
C GLY A 378 -13.05 -24.54 1.97
N SER A 379 -13.32 -23.24 1.82
CA SER A 379 -12.71 -22.41 0.78
C SER A 379 -11.28 -22.02 1.19
N LYS A 380 -10.30 -22.29 0.33
CA LYS A 380 -8.88 -22.06 0.64
C LYS A 380 -8.49 -20.60 0.40
N PRO A 381 -7.95 -19.88 1.41
CA PRO A 381 -7.42 -18.53 1.25
C PRO A 381 -6.32 -18.45 0.19
N ASN A 382 -6.36 -17.40 -0.63
CA ASN A 382 -5.27 -17.05 -1.54
C ASN A 382 -4.49 -15.83 -1.01
N VAL A 383 -3.51 -15.36 -1.77
CA VAL A 383 -2.67 -14.20 -1.44
C VAL A 383 -3.50 -12.96 -1.15
N VAL A 384 -4.52 -12.68 -1.98
CA VAL A 384 -5.43 -11.54 -1.82
C VAL A 384 -6.23 -11.65 -0.53
N THR A 385 -6.72 -12.84 -0.19
CA THR A 385 -7.39 -13.10 1.10
C THR A 385 -6.46 -12.78 2.26
N LEU A 386 -5.22 -13.30 2.26
CA LEU A 386 -4.29 -13.12 3.37
C LEU A 386 -3.90 -11.65 3.57
N VAL A 387 -3.62 -10.92 2.49
CA VAL A 387 -3.33 -9.48 2.56
C VAL A 387 -4.52 -8.71 3.14
N SER A 388 -5.74 -9.07 2.74
CA SER A 388 -6.97 -8.45 3.24
C SER A 388 -7.20 -8.72 4.73
N VAL A 389 -6.97 -9.97 5.18
CA VAL A 389 -7.04 -10.35 6.60
C VAL A 389 -5.96 -9.63 7.41
N LEU A 390 -4.72 -9.55 6.92
CA LEU A 390 -3.63 -8.85 7.57
C LEU A 390 -3.93 -7.35 7.73
N SER A 391 -4.51 -6.72 6.69
CA SER A 391 -5.01 -5.35 6.75
C SER A 391 -6.11 -5.19 7.82
N GLY A 392 -7.05 -6.14 7.88
CA GLY A 392 -8.06 -6.22 8.93
C GLY A 392 -7.44 -6.28 10.33
N CYS A 393 -6.49 -7.18 10.56
CA CYS A 393 -5.74 -7.27 11.82
C CYS A 393 -5.02 -5.96 12.15
N ALA A 394 -4.42 -5.31 11.16
CA ALA A 394 -3.68 -4.07 11.31
C ALA A 394 -4.59 -2.92 11.76
N SER A 395 -5.81 -2.84 11.21
CA SER A 395 -6.79 -1.78 11.51
C SER A 395 -7.25 -1.77 12.98
N ILE A 396 -7.36 -2.94 13.60
CA ILE A 396 -7.78 -3.11 15.01
C ILE A 396 -6.61 -3.45 15.95
N ALA A 397 -5.37 -3.36 15.47
CA ALA A 397 -4.15 -3.74 16.22
C ALA A 397 -4.19 -5.17 16.83
N ALA A 398 -4.83 -6.12 16.14
CA ALA A 398 -5.01 -7.50 16.57
C ALA A 398 -3.75 -8.36 16.35
N LEU A 399 -2.73 -8.15 17.18
CA LEU A 399 -1.42 -8.78 17.05
C LEU A 399 -1.46 -10.32 17.10
N LEU A 400 -2.35 -10.92 17.89
CA LEU A 400 -2.44 -12.37 18.04
C LEU A 400 -2.94 -13.02 16.74
N GLN A 401 -4.06 -12.54 16.23
CA GLN A 401 -4.66 -12.99 14.97
C GLN A 401 -3.75 -12.70 13.77
N GLY A 402 -3.02 -11.58 13.81
CA GLY A 402 -1.97 -11.28 12.85
C GLY A 402 -0.84 -12.31 12.85
N LYS A 403 -0.37 -12.75 14.03
CA LYS A 403 0.63 -13.82 14.15
C LYS A 403 0.10 -15.18 13.67
N GLU A 404 -1.15 -15.50 13.95
CA GLU A 404 -1.79 -16.73 13.44
C GLU A 404 -1.86 -16.72 11.90
N THR A 405 -2.26 -15.60 11.32
CA THR A 405 -2.30 -15.38 9.86
C THR A 405 -0.90 -15.46 9.26
N HIS A 406 0.12 -14.90 9.92
CA HIS A 406 1.52 -15.04 9.51
C HIS A 406 1.98 -16.51 9.50
N CYS A 407 1.70 -17.27 10.56
CA CYS A 407 2.01 -18.69 10.60
C CYS A 407 1.31 -19.47 9.47
N TYR A 408 0.06 -19.11 9.15
CA TYR A 408 -0.67 -19.69 8.03
C TYR A 408 -0.01 -19.36 6.69
N ALA A 409 0.35 -18.11 6.46
CA ALA A 409 1.04 -17.64 5.25
C ALA A 409 2.36 -18.39 5.02
N ILE A 410 3.16 -18.60 6.08
CA ILE A 410 4.38 -19.42 5.99
C ILE A 410 4.06 -20.86 5.56
N LYS A 411 3.02 -21.48 6.13
CA LYS A 411 2.70 -22.89 5.84
C LYS A 411 2.15 -23.11 4.43
N CYS A 412 1.38 -22.16 3.89
CA CYS A 412 0.57 -22.39 2.70
C CYS A 412 1.03 -21.62 1.46
N VAL A 413 1.73 -20.49 1.63
CA VAL A 413 2.08 -19.58 0.53
C VAL A 413 3.60 -19.44 0.41
N LEU A 414 4.30 -19.05 1.46
CA LEU A 414 5.74 -18.72 1.37
C LEU A 414 6.70 -19.92 1.34
N ASN A 415 6.20 -21.16 1.25
CA ASN A 415 7.01 -22.39 1.37
C ASN A 415 6.96 -23.29 0.11
N TYR A 416 6.37 -22.80 -0.99
CA TYR A 416 6.36 -23.49 -2.28
C TYR A 416 7.32 -22.80 -3.24
N ASP A 417 8.40 -23.47 -3.63
CA ASP A 417 9.43 -23.00 -4.60
C ASP A 417 8.90 -22.64 -6.00
N TRP A 418 7.59 -22.81 -6.25
CA TRP A 418 6.92 -22.56 -7.53
C TRP A 418 6.03 -21.31 -7.54
N ASN A 419 5.98 -20.54 -6.44
CA ASN A 419 5.17 -19.32 -6.40
C ASN A 419 5.84 -18.14 -7.11
N ASP A 420 5.01 -17.25 -7.65
CA ASP A 420 5.48 -16.00 -8.25
C ASP A 420 6.15 -15.13 -7.17
N PRO A 421 7.42 -14.71 -7.34
CA PRO A 421 8.11 -13.82 -6.40
C PRO A 421 7.32 -12.53 -6.08
N GLY A 422 6.45 -12.08 -6.99
CA GLY A 422 5.55 -10.95 -6.77
C GLY A 422 4.50 -11.21 -5.69
N GLU A 423 3.91 -12.40 -5.66
CA GLU A 423 2.87 -12.78 -4.69
C GLU A 423 3.42 -12.90 -3.26
N ASP A 424 4.61 -13.49 -3.12
CA ASP A 424 5.29 -13.60 -1.83
C ASP A 424 5.60 -12.21 -1.26
N LEU A 425 6.06 -11.28 -2.10
CA LEU A 425 6.34 -9.91 -1.69
C LEU A 425 5.07 -9.15 -1.27
N MET A 426 3.91 -9.42 -1.88
CA MET A 426 2.64 -8.83 -1.46
C MET A 426 2.27 -9.25 -0.04
N VAL A 427 2.40 -10.54 0.29
CA VAL A 427 2.13 -11.05 1.64
C VAL A 427 3.14 -10.48 2.65
N ILE A 428 4.43 -10.44 2.31
CA ILE A 428 5.46 -9.85 3.17
C ILE A 428 5.17 -8.38 3.45
N ASN A 429 4.78 -7.59 2.45
CA ASN A 429 4.41 -6.19 2.63
C ASN A 429 3.19 -6.03 3.55
N GLY A 430 2.17 -6.88 3.40
CA GLY A 430 1.02 -6.93 4.31
C GLY A 430 1.40 -7.30 5.74
N LEU A 431 2.37 -8.19 5.94
CA LEU A 431 2.90 -8.55 7.26
C LEU A 431 3.69 -7.41 7.90
N ILE A 432 4.51 -6.70 7.12
CA ILE A 432 5.25 -5.52 7.61
C ILE A 432 4.25 -4.46 8.09
N ASP A 433 3.23 -4.13 7.29
CA ASP A 433 2.18 -3.16 7.67
C ASP A 433 1.43 -3.61 8.94
N MET A 434 1.02 -4.88 9.02
CA MET A 434 0.31 -5.42 10.18
C MET A 434 1.15 -5.35 11.46
N TYR A 435 2.41 -5.81 11.43
CA TYR A 435 3.28 -5.75 12.60
C TYR A 435 3.61 -4.32 13.01
N ALA A 436 3.83 -3.43 12.03
CA ALA A 436 4.08 -2.02 12.30
C ALA A 436 2.88 -1.38 13.02
N LYS A 437 1.66 -1.53 12.47
CA LYS A 437 0.42 -1.01 13.06
C LYS A 437 0.07 -1.61 14.42
N CYS A 438 0.46 -2.86 14.65
CA CYS A 438 0.37 -3.51 15.97
C CYS A 438 1.50 -3.11 16.94
N LYS A 439 2.23 -2.02 16.69
CA LYS A 439 3.35 -1.51 17.52
C LYS A 439 4.48 -2.53 17.74
N SER A 440 4.62 -3.51 16.84
CA SER A 440 5.69 -4.51 16.83
C SER A 440 6.75 -4.16 15.77
N THR A 441 7.26 -2.93 15.83
CA THR A 441 8.20 -2.34 14.85
C THR A 441 9.46 -3.17 14.64
N ASN A 442 9.98 -3.79 15.70
CA ASN A 442 11.13 -4.71 15.62
C ASN A 442 10.89 -5.89 14.67
N VAL A 443 9.71 -6.51 14.72
CA VAL A 443 9.37 -7.65 13.85
C VAL A 443 9.16 -7.17 12.42
N ALA A 444 8.45 -6.05 12.25
CA ALA A 444 8.29 -5.41 10.94
C ALA A 444 9.65 -5.10 10.28
N ARG A 445 10.60 -4.58 11.06
CA ARG A 445 11.97 -4.30 10.62
C ARG A 445 12.71 -5.57 10.18
N LEU A 446 12.64 -6.65 10.97
CA LEU A 446 13.27 -7.92 10.63
C LEU A 446 12.70 -8.49 9.32
N MET A 447 11.40 -8.35 9.09
CA MET A 447 10.76 -8.80 7.84
C MET A 447 11.21 -7.92 6.66
N PHE A 448 11.28 -6.61 6.84
CA PHE A 448 11.83 -5.71 5.82
C PHE A 448 13.30 -6.04 5.47
N ASP A 449 14.12 -6.35 6.47
CA ASP A 449 15.52 -6.76 6.29
C ASP A 449 15.68 -8.14 5.64
N SER A 450 14.67 -9.00 5.78
CA SER A 450 14.67 -10.32 5.12
C SER A 450 14.52 -10.22 3.60
N VAL A 451 13.94 -9.13 3.09
CA VAL A 451 13.83 -8.85 1.65
C VAL A 451 15.14 -8.21 1.17
N ALA A 452 15.78 -8.83 0.19
CA ALA A 452 17.02 -8.33 -0.39
C ALA A 452 16.81 -6.93 -0.99
N PRO A 453 17.79 -6.00 -0.90
CA PRO A 453 17.62 -4.63 -1.40
C PRO A 453 17.20 -4.53 -2.88
N SER A 454 17.64 -5.47 -3.73
CA SER A 454 17.26 -5.55 -5.15
C SER A 454 15.79 -5.87 -5.38
N ASP A 455 15.14 -6.52 -4.42
CA ASP A 455 13.80 -7.08 -4.57
C ASP A 455 12.74 -6.20 -3.90
N ARG A 456 13.17 -5.15 -3.19
CA ARG A 456 12.26 -4.21 -2.50
C ARG A 456 11.57 -3.31 -3.50
N ASN A 457 10.24 -3.33 -3.49
CA ASN A 457 9.44 -2.40 -4.29
C ASN A 457 9.06 -1.13 -3.50
N VAL A 458 8.46 -0.14 -4.16
CA VAL A 458 8.04 1.13 -3.54
C VAL A 458 7.09 0.88 -2.35
N VAL A 459 6.25 -0.15 -2.43
CA VAL A 459 5.31 -0.52 -1.36
C VAL A 459 6.07 -1.00 -0.13
N THR A 460 7.10 -1.85 -0.27
CA THR A 460 7.93 -2.35 0.84
C THR A 460 8.57 -1.21 1.64
N TRP A 461 9.11 -0.20 0.95
CA TRP A 461 9.63 1.00 1.59
C TRP A 461 8.53 1.82 2.27
N THR A 462 7.40 2.00 1.59
CA THR A 462 6.28 2.82 2.09
C THR A 462 5.66 2.26 3.37
N VAL A 463 5.42 0.95 3.45
CA VAL A 463 4.82 0.32 4.65
C VAL A 463 5.74 0.43 5.86
N MET A 464 7.06 0.32 5.66
CA MET A 464 8.03 0.45 6.75
C MET A 464 8.20 1.90 7.21
N ILE A 465 8.36 2.85 6.26
CA ILE A 465 8.47 4.29 6.58
C ILE A 465 7.20 4.80 7.25
N GLY A 466 6.02 4.41 6.74
CA GLY A 466 4.72 4.74 7.33
C GLY A 466 4.56 4.17 8.73
N GLY A 467 4.94 2.91 8.92
CA GLY A 467 4.94 2.24 10.22
C GLY A 467 5.77 2.97 11.27
N TYR A 468 7.00 3.36 10.94
CA TYR A 468 7.84 4.15 11.84
C TYR A 468 7.29 5.55 12.11
N ALA A 469 6.79 6.24 11.08
CA ALA A 469 6.26 7.58 11.21
C ALA A 469 5.03 7.65 12.13
N GLN A 470 4.13 6.64 12.07
CA GLN A 470 2.90 6.59 12.86
C GLN A 470 3.12 6.21 14.33
N HIS A 471 4.13 5.40 14.64
CA HIS A 471 4.31 4.82 15.99
C HIS A 471 5.45 5.41 16.82
N GLY A 472 5.88 6.63 16.49
CA GLY A 472 6.80 7.42 17.32
C GLY A 472 8.28 7.19 17.06
N GLU A 473 8.62 6.43 16.01
CA GLU A 473 10.01 6.20 15.54
C GLU A 473 10.34 7.10 14.33
N ALA A 474 9.95 8.38 14.43
CA ALA A 474 10.03 9.32 13.31
C ALA A 474 11.46 9.54 12.77
N ASN A 475 12.50 9.39 13.61
CA ASN A 475 13.89 9.46 13.15
C ASN A 475 14.25 8.30 12.22
N ASP A 476 13.81 7.08 12.53
CA ASP A 476 14.05 5.89 11.71
C ASP A 476 13.26 5.94 10.41
N ALA A 477 12.04 6.53 10.44
CA ALA A 477 11.27 6.82 9.24
C ALA A 477 12.03 7.74 8.26
N LEU A 478 12.59 8.85 8.75
CA LEU A 478 13.38 9.77 7.90
C LEU A 478 14.67 9.13 7.41
N LYS A 479 15.35 8.36 8.27
CA LYS A 479 16.55 7.63 7.87
C LYS A 479 16.27 6.68 6.71
N LEU A 480 15.21 5.87 6.80
CA LEU A 480 14.81 4.98 5.71
C LEU A 480 14.38 5.73 4.45
N PHE A 481 13.69 6.85 4.59
CA PHE A 481 13.31 7.68 3.45
C PHE A 481 14.56 8.19 2.69
N PHE A 482 15.59 8.64 3.39
CA PHE A 482 16.84 9.04 2.76
C PHE A 482 17.64 7.86 2.20
N GLU A 483 17.61 6.68 2.84
CA GLU A 483 18.19 5.45 2.28
C GLU A 483 17.51 5.06 0.96
N MET A 484 16.19 5.19 0.85
CA MET A 484 15.45 4.96 -0.40
C MET A 484 15.92 5.90 -1.52
N LEU A 485 16.32 7.13 -1.20
CA LEU A 485 16.74 8.16 -2.16
C LEU A 485 18.23 8.08 -2.60
N GLN A 486 19.05 7.19 -2.03
CA GLN A 486 20.47 7.09 -2.39
C GLN A 486 20.69 6.63 -3.84
N GLU A 487 21.75 7.10 -4.49
CA GLU A 487 22.05 6.92 -5.94
C GLU A 487 22.22 5.46 -6.43
N GLY A 488 22.18 4.47 -5.52
CA GLY A 488 22.15 3.03 -5.85
C GLY A 488 20.75 2.43 -6.00
N ASN A 489 19.70 3.16 -5.62
CA ASN A 489 18.31 2.71 -5.70
C ASN A 489 17.61 3.42 -6.87
N SER A 490 17.10 2.66 -7.85
CA SER A 490 16.34 3.20 -9.00
C SER A 490 14.92 3.65 -8.63
N MET A 491 14.53 3.54 -7.36
CA MET A 491 13.15 3.64 -6.91
C MET A 491 12.79 5.06 -6.48
N LYS A 492 11.84 5.66 -7.19
CA LYS A 492 11.28 6.96 -6.82
C LYS A 492 10.19 6.79 -5.75
N PRO A 493 10.17 7.59 -4.67
CA PRO A 493 9.10 7.59 -3.70
C PRO A 493 7.77 7.99 -4.36
N ASN A 494 6.70 7.32 -3.94
CA ASN A 494 5.35 7.70 -4.34
C ASN A 494 4.80 8.78 -3.38
N THR A 495 3.60 9.28 -3.68
CA THR A 495 2.93 10.31 -2.87
C THR A 495 2.76 9.89 -1.41
N PHE A 496 2.36 8.64 -1.16
CA PHE A 496 2.18 8.12 0.20
C PHE A 496 3.51 8.05 0.97
N THR A 497 4.60 7.61 0.33
CA THR A 497 5.93 7.59 0.94
C THR A 497 6.36 8.99 1.39
N ILE A 498 6.12 9.99 0.55
CA ILE A 498 6.42 11.40 0.85
C ILE A 498 5.57 11.90 2.02
N CYS A 499 4.27 11.62 2.04
CA CYS A 499 3.40 11.99 3.17
C CYS A 499 3.86 11.37 4.49
N CYS A 500 4.28 10.10 4.49
CA CYS A 500 4.85 9.46 5.68
C CYS A 500 6.13 10.16 6.16
N ALA A 501 7.00 10.58 5.23
CA ALA A 501 8.20 11.34 5.58
C ALA A 501 7.88 12.76 6.10
N LEU A 502 6.87 13.44 5.54
CA LEU A 502 6.38 14.73 6.04
C LEU A 502 5.77 14.61 7.44
N MET A 503 5.00 13.56 7.70
CA MET A 503 4.46 13.25 9.03
C MET A 503 5.59 13.01 10.05
N ALA A 504 6.63 12.28 9.67
CA ALA A 504 7.82 12.11 10.51
C ALA A 504 8.52 13.45 10.79
N CYS A 505 8.63 14.33 9.79
CA CYS A 505 9.15 15.69 9.99
C CYS A 505 8.28 16.49 10.97
N ALA A 506 6.95 16.39 10.85
CA ALA A 506 6.00 17.08 11.70
C ALA A 506 6.12 16.63 13.17
N HIS A 507 6.23 15.32 13.42
CA HIS A 507 6.42 14.76 14.76
C HIS A 507 7.73 15.23 15.41
N LEU A 508 8.81 15.35 14.63
CA LEU A 508 10.11 15.81 15.09
C LEU A 508 10.27 17.33 15.11
N ALA A 509 9.29 18.09 14.61
CA ALA A 509 9.43 19.51 14.26
C ALA A 509 10.69 19.80 13.41
N ALA A 510 11.00 18.91 12.46
CA ALA A 510 12.22 18.94 11.67
C ALA A 510 12.08 19.84 10.44
N LEU A 511 11.95 21.16 10.64
CA LEU A 511 11.68 22.16 9.59
C LEU A 511 12.64 22.07 8.39
N ARG A 512 13.93 21.81 8.64
CA ARG A 512 14.95 21.71 7.59
C ARG A 512 14.69 20.53 6.65
N PHE A 513 14.42 19.34 7.20
CA PHE A 513 14.12 18.16 6.38
C PHE A 513 12.78 18.34 5.66
N GLY A 514 11.78 18.92 6.32
CA GLY A 514 10.51 19.28 5.70
C GLY A 514 10.66 20.19 4.48
N LYS A 515 11.47 21.26 4.58
CA LYS A 515 11.79 22.16 3.45
C LYS A 515 12.52 21.44 2.31
N GLN A 516 13.43 20.50 2.62
CA GLN A 516 14.12 19.70 1.60
C GLN A 516 13.16 18.78 0.85
N ILE A 517 12.25 18.10 1.57
CA ILE A 517 11.22 17.25 0.97
C ILE A 517 10.25 18.09 0.13
N HIS A 518 9.83 19.27 0.61
CA HIS A 518 8.99 20.17 -0.18
C HIS A 518 9.68 20.62 -1.49
N ALA A 519 10.96 20.99 -1.43
CA ALA A 519 11.72 21.31 -2.64
C ALA A 519 11.85 20.10 -3.60
N TYR A 520 11.99 18.89 -3.06
CA TYR A 520 11.99 17.66 -3.84
C TYR A 520 10.65 17.45 -4.58
N ILE A 521 9.51 17.69 -3.92
CA ILE A 521 8.17 17.60 -4.52
C ILE A 521 8.06 18.58 -5.71
N LEU A 522 8.46 19.84 -5.51
CA LEU A 522 8.39 20.87 -6.56
C LEU A 522 9.30 20.55 -7.77
N ARG A 523 10.50 20.02 -7.53
CA ARG A 523 11.47 19.69 -8.60
C ARG A 523 11.04 18.52 -9.46
N ASN A 524 10.40 17.51 -8.88
CA ASN A 524 10.02 16.30 -9.61
C ASN A 524 8.68 16.46 -10.36
N ARG A 525 8.10 17.67 -10.39
CA ARG A 525 6.83 17.98 -11.07
C ARG A 525 5.83 16.85 -10.88
N TYR A 526 5.46 16.58 -9.63
CA TYR A 526 4.28 15.74 -9.37
C TYR A 526 3.08 16.51 -9.93
N GLU A 527 2.81 16.31 -11.23
CA GLU A 527 2.04 17.19 -12.14
C GLU A 527 0.56 17.38 -11.77
N SER A 528 0.07 16.64 -10.77
CA SER A 528 -1.15 16.92 -10.03
C SER A 528 -0.88 16.71 -8.54
N VAL A 529 -0.53 17.77 -7.80
CA VAL A 529 -0.28 17.61 -6.36
C VAL A 529 -1.60 17.18 -5.71
N MET A 530 -1.61 15.98 -5.14
CA MET A 530 -2.79 15.45 -4.48
C MET A 530 -3.11 16.32 -3.26
N LEU A 531 -4.38 16.68 -3.10
CA LEU A 531 -4.94 17.41 -1.95
C LEU A 531 -4.42 16.91 -0.59
N PHE A 532 -4.25 15.59 -0.45
CA PHE A 532 -3.71 14.96 0.75
C PHE A 532 -2.25 15.36 1.06
N MET A 533 -1.39 15.48 0.04
CA MET A 533 0.01 15.87 0.21
C MET A 533 0.13 17.33 0.65
N GLU A 534 -0.68 18.23 0.09
CA GLU A 534 -0.72 19.64 0.47
C GLU A 534 -1.19 19.81 1.93
N ASN A 535 -2.19 19.03 2.36
CA ASN A 535 -2.60 18.98 3.77
C ASN A 535 -1.46 18.50 4.68
N CYS A 536 -0.69 17.48 4.28
CA CYS A 536 0.50 17.04 5.04
C CYS A 536 1.59 18.12 5.10
N LEU A 537 1.76 18.94 4.06
CA LEU A 537 2.69 20.07 4.07
C LEU A 537 2.24 21.17 5.05
N ILE A 538 0.93 21.49 5.08
CA ILE A 538 0.36 22.43 6.06
C ILE A 538 0.62 21.94 7.48
N ASP A 539 0.34 20.67 7.78
CA ASP A 539 0.59 20.06 9.09
C ASP A 539 2.08 20.08 9.45
N MET A 540 2.95 19.70 8.50
CA MET A 540 4.40 19.68 8.71
C MET A 540 4.95 21.07 9.02
N TYR A 541 4.59 22.10 8.25
CA TYR A 541 5.06 23.46 8.50
C TYR A 541 4.53 24.03 9.81
N SER A 542 3.25 23.80 10.11
CA SER A 542 2.63 24.22 11.37
C SER A 542 3.32 23.57 12.58
N LYS A 543 3.49 22.25 12.58
CA LYS A 543 4.15 21.53 13.68
C LYS A 543 5.66 21.75 13.76
N SER A 544 6.27 22.35 12.73
CA SER A 544 7.69 22.68 12.68
C SER A 544 8.00 24.15 12.96
N GLY A 545 6.99 24.96 13.29
CA GLY A 545 7.18 26.34 13.75
C GLY A 545 7.21 27.40 12.63
N ASP A 546 6.74 27.10 11.42
CA ASP A 546 6.70 28.02 10.27
C ASP A 546 5.28 28.13 9.70
N ILE A 547 4.37 28.74 10.49
CA ILE A 547 2.96 28.90 10.12
C ILE A 547 2.77 29.76 8.86
N HIS A 548 3.70 30.67 8.56
CA HIS A 548 3.67 31.47 7.34
C HIS A 548 3.86 30.59 6.10
N ALA A 549 4.82 29.66 6.11
CA ALA A 549 4.97 28.70 5.02
C ALA A 549 3.73 27.79 4.88
N ALA A 550 3.11 27.37 5.99
CA ALA A 550 1.85 26.63 5.95
C ALA A 550 0.72 27.44 5.27
N ARG A 551 0.58 28.74 5.58
CA ARG A 551 -0.38 29.63 4.91
C ARG A 551 -0.10 29.77 3.42
N VAL A 552 1.17 29.93 3.03
CA VAL A 552 1.56 30.00 1.61
C VAL A 552 1.21 28.71 0.86
N VAL A 553 1.41 27.54 1.46
CA VAL A 553 0.97 26.27 0.85
C VAL A 553 -0.54 26.28 0.65
N PHE A 554 -1.30 26.64 1.69
CA PHE A 554 -2.76 26.70 1.65
C PHE A 554 -3.31 27.65 0.56
N ASP A 555 -2.71 28.84 0.43
CA ASP A 555 -3.14 29.85 -0.56
C ASP A 555 -2.88 29.39 -2.00
N ASN A 556 -1.85 28.57 -2.22
CA ASN A 556 -1.50 28.03 -3.54
C ASN A 556 -2.28 26.75 -3.92
N MET A 557 -3.09 26.19 -3.03
CA MET A 557 -3.91 25.00 -3.34
C MET A 557 -4.98 25.32 -4.38
N GLN A 558 -5.08 24.50 -5.43
CA GLN A 558 -6.11 24.65 -6.49
C GLN A 558 -7.50 24.25 -6.00
N HIS A 559 -7.57 23.22 -5.16
CA HIS A 559 -8.78 22.73 -4.54
C HIS A 559 -8.55 22.61 -3.03
N ARG A 560 -9.57 22.88 -2.22
CA ARG A 560 -9.51 22.79 -0.76
C ARG A 560 -10.67 21.92 -0.28
N ASN A 561 -10.46 21.19 0.81
CA ASN A 561 -11.52 20.48 1.52
C ASN A 561 -11.57 20.90 2.99
N SER A 562 -12.52 20.34 3.75
CA SER A 562 -12.63 20.60 5.20
C SER A 562 -11.30 20.34 5.93
N VAL A 563 -10.56 19.30 5.56
CA VAL A 563 -9.26 18.95 6.16
C VAL A 563 -8.20 20.05 5.94
N SER A 564 -8.17 20.69 4.76
CA SER A 564 -7.25 21.79 4.48
C SER A 564 -7.48 22.98 5.43
N TRP A 565 -8.75 23.36 5.62
CA TRP A 565 -9.15 24.47 6.50
C TRP A 565 -8.87 24.15 7.97
N THR A 566 -9.28 22.97 8.43
CA THR A 566 -9.06 22.54 9.82
C THR A 566 -7.58 22.37 10.16
N SER A 567 -6.75 21.93 9.22
CA SER A 567 -5.29 21.84 9.39
C SER A 567 -4.66 23.22 9.58
N LEU A 568 -5.07 24.21 8.79
CA LEU A 568 -4.59 25.59 8.93
C LEU A 568 -5.08 26.24 10.24
N LEU A 569 -6.36 26.04 10.60
CA LEU A 569 -6.93 26.49 11.87
C LEU A 569 -6.15 25.91 13.07
N THR A 570 -5.84 24.62 13.03
CA THR A 570 -5.03 23.94 14.04
C THR A 570 -3.65 24.57 14.14
N GLY A 571 -3.02 24.85 13.00
CA GLY A 571 -1.75 25.56 12.93
C GLY A 571 -1.80 26.93 13.62
N TYR A 572 -2.78 27.78 13.31
CA TYR A 572 -2.90 29.08 13.98
C TYR A 572 -3.17 28.95 15.50
N GLY A 573 -3.96 27.95 15.92
CA GLY A 573 -4.18 27.63 17.33
C GLY A 573 -2.91 27.22 18.07
N MET A 574 -2.09 26.36 17.48
CA MET A 574 -0.81 25.92 18.05
C MET A 574 0.17 27.07 18.25
N HIS A 575 0.07 28.12 17.42
CA HIS A 575 0.94 29.29 17.43
C HIS A 575 0.40 30.47 18.26
N GLY A 576 -0.79 30.35 18.86
CA GLY A 576 -1.42 31.40 19.67
C GLY A 576 -2.04 32.54 18.86
N TYR A 577 -2.22 32.37 17.55
CA TYR A 577 -2.80 33.39 16.66
C TYR A 577 -4.32 33.27 16.56
N GLY A 578 -5.01 33.44 17.68
CA GLY A 578 -6.46 33.23 17.78
C GLY A 578 -7.32 34.06 16.83
N GLU A 579 -7.00 35.34 16.66
CA GLU A 579 -7.75 36.22 15.74
C GLU A 579 -7.61 35.81 14.28
N GLU A 580 -6.41 35.38 13.87
CA GLU A 580 -6.19 34.88 12.50
C GLU A 580 -6.94 33.56 12.26
N ALA A 581 -7.02 32.70 13.28
CA ALA A 581 -7.84 31.48 13.19
C ALA A 581 -9.33 31.81 12.98
N ILE A 582 -9.87 32.83 13.65
CA ILE A 582 -11.27 33.25 13.45
C ILE A 582 -11.49 33.78 12.02
N LYS A 583 -10.55 34.55 11.47
CA LYS A 583 -10.63 34.97 10.06
C LYS A 583 -10.64 33.79 9.10
N VAL A 584 -9.82 32.77 9.35
CA VAL A 584 -9.80 31.54 8.54
C VAL A 584 -11.14 30.77 8.65
N LEU A 585 -11.80 30.78 9.80
CA LEU A 585 -13.14 30.21 9.96
C LEU A 585 -14.19 30.96 9.12
N ASP A 586 -14.12 32.29 9.10
CA ASP A 586 -15.04 33.11 8.31
C ASP A 586 -14.80 32.89 6.81
N ASP A 587 -13.54 32.77 6.37
CA ASP A 587 -13.18 32.40 5.00
C ASP A 587 -13.69 30.99 4.63
N MET A 588 -13.58 30.02 5.55
CA MET A 588 -14.10 28.65 5.37
C MET A 588 -15.62 28.66 5.13
N ARG A 589 -16.35 29.43 5.94
CA ARG A 589 -17.81 29.61 5.80
C ARG A 589 -18.17 30.31 4.50
N ALA A 590 -17.45 31.37 4.13
CA ALA A 590 -17.66 32.09 2.87
C ALA A 590 -17.41 31.22 1.64
N ALA A 591 -16.49 30.25 1.75
CA ALA A 591 -16.24 29.24 0.72
C ALA A 591 -17.30 28.11 0.67
N GLY A 592 -18.32 28.14 1.54
CA GLY A 592 -19.42 27.18 1.55
C GLY A 592 -19.16 25.90 2.35
N PHE A 593 -18.09 25.85 3.16
CA PHE A 593 -17.83 24.71 4.04
C PHE A 593 -18.52 24.89 5.40
N VAL A 594 -19.20 23.85 5.86
CA VAL A 594 -19.88 23.83 7.16
C VAL A 594 -18.91 23.31 8.23
N PRO A 595 -18.69 24.04 9.33
CA PRO A 595 -17.92 23.55 10.48
C PRO A 595 -18.50 22.25 11.06
N ASP A 596 -17.62 21.25 11.22
CA ASP A 596 -17.94 19.95 11.84
C ASP A 596 -17.41 19.87 13.29
N GLY A 597 -17.62 18.74 13.96
CA GLY A 597 -17.12 18.52 15.32
C GLY A 597 -15.61 18.74 15.44
N ILE A 598 -14.82 18.27 14.47
CA ILE A 598 -13.36 18.47 14.48
C ILE A 598 -13.03 19.97 14.40
N THR A 599 -13.73 20.72 13.56
CA THR A 599 -13.57 22.17 13.43
C THR A 599 -13.84 22.86 14.76
N PHE A 600 -14.93 22.52 15.45
CA PHE A 600 -15.26 23.10 16.75
C PHE A 600 -14.26 22.74 17.84
N LEU A 601 -13.78 21.49 17.87
CA LEU A 601 -12.71 21.09 18.79
C LEU A 601 -11.47 21.98 18.61
N VAL A 602 -11.06 22.25 17.37
CA VAL A 602 -9.95 23.15 17.04
C VAL A 602 -10.23 24.58 17.48
N LEU A 603 -11.46 25.09 17.28
CA LEU A 603 -11.83 26.45 17.72
C LEU A 603 -11.81 26.59 19.25
N LEU A 604 -12.28 25.60 19.99
CA LEU A 604 -12.22 25.60 21.45
C LEU A 604 -10.77 25.54 21.95
N TYR A 605 -9.93 24.73 21.30
CA TYR A 605 -8.49 24.68 21.53
C TYR A 605 -7.82 26.04 21.29
N VAL A 606 -8.12 26.70 20.16
CA VAL A 606 -7.64 28.05 19.82
C VAL A 606 -8.07 29.06 20.89
N CYS A 607 -9.33 29.03 21.32
CA CYS A 607 -9.86 29.94 22.34
C CYS A 607 -9.18 29.71 23.69
N SER A 608 -8.98 28.45 24.10
CA SER A 608 -8.25 28.09 25.32
C SER A 608 -6.85 28.69 25.37
N HIS A 609 -6.14 28.68 24.24
CA HIS A 609 -4.73 29.09 24.20
C HIS A 609 -4.52 30.57 23.90
N SER A 610 -5.54 31.24 23.37
CA SER A 610 -5.52 32.68 23.10
C SER A 610 -6.27 33.51 24.16
N GLY A 611 -6.86 32.85 25.17
CA GLY A 611 -7.63 33.51 26.23
C GLY A 611 -8.98 34.08 25.79
N MET A 612 -9.54 33.62 24.67
CA MET A 612 -10.80 34.11 24.10
C MET A 612 -12.02 33.42 24.74
N VAL A 613 -12.17 33.59 26.06
CA VAL A 613 -13.15 32.84 26.88
C VAL A 613 -14.59 33.00 26.38
N ASP A 614 -15.03 34.24 26.19
CA ASP A 614 -16.42 34.52 25.77
C ASP A 614 -16.72 34.06 24.34
N GLN A 615 -15.68 33.91 23.51
CA GLN A 615 -15.82 33.39 22.15
C GLN A 615 -15.86 31.86 22.16
N GLY A 616 -15.06 31.21 23.00
CA GLY A 616 -15.10 29.76 23.22
C GLY A 616 -16.46 29.29 23.74
N ILE A 617 -17.05 30.00 24.70
CA ILE A 617 -18.41 29.71 25.20
C ILE A 617 -19.44 29.81 24.07
N ARG A 618 -19.41 30.89 23.29
CA ARG A 618 -20.32 31.06 22.14
C ARG A 618 -20.16 29.94 21.11
N PHE A 619 -18.93 29.54 20.80
CA PHE A 619 -18.70 28.43 19.87
C PHE A 619 -19.29 27.12 20.41
N PHE A 620 -19.07 26.81 21.68
CA PHE A 620 -19.61 25.61 22.32
C PHE A 620 -21.16 25.58 22.28
N GLU A 621 -21.81 26.70 22.57
CA GLU A 621 -23.28 26.82 22.49
C GLU A 621 -23.80 26.69 21.05
N SER A 622 -23.10 27.29 20.07
CA SER A 622 -23.48 27.25 18.66
C SER A 622 -23.42 25.83 18.06
N MET A 623 -22.57 24.93 18.59
CA MET A 623 -22.42 23.57 18.09
C MET A 623 -23.76 22.85 17.96
N HIS A 624 -24.55 22.84 19.04
CA HIS A 624 -25.85 22.18 19.07
C HIS A 624 -26.94 23.05 18.44
N THR A 625 -26.94 24.35 18.73
CA THR A 625 -28.05 25.26 18.38
C THR A 625 -28.09 25.67 16.92
N GLU A 626 -26.92 25.84 16.27
CA GLU A 626 -26.82 26.30 14.88
C GLU A 626 -26.37 25.20 13.91
N TYR A 627 -25.49 24.29 14.35
CA TYR A 627 -24.84 23.31 13.47
C TYR A 627 -25.33 21.87 13.68
N SER A 628 -26.21 21.63 14.66
CA SER A 628 -26.69 20.28 15.02
C SER A 628 -25.56 19.28 15.32
N VAL A 629 -24.41 19.79 15.77
CA VAL A 629 -23.24 18.99 16.18
C VAL A 629 -23.36 18.69 17.67
N THR A 630 -23.43 17.40 18.02
CA THR A 630 -23.41 16.96 19.42
C THR A 630 -22.00 17.07 20.02
N PRO A 631 -21.82 17.77 21.16
CA PRO A 631 -20.53 17.84 21.83
C PRO A 631 -20.07 16.47 22.35
N GLU A 632 -18.86 16.08 21.96
CA GLU A 632 -18.15 14.88 22.44
C GLU A 632 -17.21 15.20 23.61
N LEU A 633 -16.64 14.15 24.25
CA LEU A 633 -15.73 14.24 25.40
C LEU A 633 -14.58 15.25 25.21
N ASP A 634 -13.98 15.30 24.02
CA ASP A 634 -12.86 16.19 23.73
C ASP A 634 -13.27 17.67 23.74
N HIS A 635 -14.50 17.98 23.31
CA HIS A 635 -15.03 19.34 23.36
C HIS A 635 -15.22 19.83 24.79
N TYR A 636 -15.77 18.97 25.66
CA TYR A 636 -15.89 19.25 27.09
C TYR A 636 -14.53 19.42 27.75
N ALA A 637 -13.55 18.58 27.43
CA ALA A 637 -12.19 18.71 27.95
C ALA A 637 -11.54 20.06 27.56
N CYS A 638 -11.70 20.49 26.31
CA CYS A 638 -11.23 21.81 25.87
C CYS A 638 -11.95 22.97 26.57
N MET A 639 -13.27 22.87 26.81
CA MET A 639 -13.99 23.90 27.57
C MET A 639 -13.59 23.96 29.04
N VAL A 640 -13.36 22.81 29.68
CA VAL A 640 -12.87 22.75 31.07
C VAL A 640 -11.45 23.33 31.16
N ASP A 641 -10.57 23.06 30.18
CA ASP A 641 -9.25 23.70 30.11
C ASP A 641 -9.37 25.22 29.91
N LEU A 642 -10.27 25.70 29.03
CA LEU A 642 -10.52 27.12 28.80
C LEU A 642 -11.00 27.83 30.08
N LEU A 643 -12.03 27.30 30.74
CA LEU A 643 -12.60 27.88 31.96
C LEU A 643 -11.64 27.77 33.16
N GLY A 644 -10.93 26.65 33.28
CA GLY A 644 -9.93 26.41 34.31
C GLY A 644 -8.75 27.38 34.20
N ARG A 645 -8.24 27.64 32.99
CA ARG A 645 -7.23 28.69 32.74
C ARG A 645 -7.73 30.08 33.09
N ALA A 646 -9.00 30.37 32.79
CA ALA A 646 -9.62 31.65 33.10
C ALA A 646 -9.96 31.84 34.60
N GLY A 647 -9.76 30.82 35.43
CA GLY A 647 -10.10 30.84 36.86
C GLY A 647 -11.60 30.73 37.14
N ARG A 648 -12.43 30.44 36.13
CA ARG A 648 -13.89 30.29 36.25
C ARG A 648 -14.27 28.88 36.74
N PHE A 649 -13.72 28.46 37.88
CA PHE A 649 -13.85 27.09 38.39
C PHE A 649 -15.28 26.65 38.69
N GLY A 650 -16.17 27.56 39.10
CA GLY A 650 -17.58 27.26 39.32
C GLY A 650 -18.27 26.78 38.03
N GLN A 651 -18.11 27.54 36.94
CA GLN A 651 -18.62 27.15 35.62
C GLN A 651 -17.96 25.88 35.09
N ALA A 652 -16.65 25.71 35.33
CA ALA A 652 -15.94 24.50 34.91
C ALA A 652 -16.49 23.24 35.59
N LEU A 653 -16.75 23.30 36.91
CA LEU A 653 -17.26 22.16 37.66
C LEU A 653 -18.74 21.87 37.34
N GLU A 654 -19.54 22.91 37.15
CA GLU A 654 -20.92 22.79 36.66
C GLU A 654 -20.96 22.10 35.29
N LEU A 655 -20.05 22.48 34.38
CA LEU A 655 -19.93 21.86 33.07
C LEU A 655 -19.59 20.37 33.20
N VAL A 656 -18.62 20.00 34.04
CA VAL A 656 -18.25 18.59 34.30
C VAL A 656 -19.44 17.78 34.82
N HIS A 657 -20.21 18.34 35.76
CA HIS A 657 -21.40 17.65 36.31
C HIS A 657 -22.56 17.54 35.31
N SER A 658 -22.65 18.47 34.35
CA SER A 658 -23.69 18.49 33.32
C SER A 658 -23.41 17.59 32.11
N MET A 659 -22.24 16.93 32.07
CA MET A 659 -21.85 16.08 30.94
C MET A 659 -22.83 14.90 30.78
N PRO A 660 -23.26 14.58 29.54
CA PRO A 660 -24.14 13.44 29.28
C PRO A 660 -23.41 12.07 29.36
N MET A 661 -22.10 12.09 29.60
CA MET A 661 -21.23 10.92 29.71
C MET A 661 -20.28 11.06 30.89
N GLU A 662 -19.69 9.94 31.34
CA GLU A 662 -18.74 9.95 32.45
C GLU A 662 -17.44 10.72 32.09
N PRO A 663 -16.96 11.63 32.97
CA PRO A 663 -15.71 12.36 32.73
C PRO A 663 -14.49 11.44 32.72
N THR A 664 -13.67 11.56 31.68
CA THR A 664 -12.41 10.81 31.56
C THR A 664 -11.24 11.52 32.25
N ALA A 665 -10.09 10.84 32.33
CA ALA A 665 -8.88 11.41 32.92
C ALA A 665 -8.43 12.75 32.28
N ILE A 666 -8.72 12.97 30.98
CA ILE A 666 -8.32 14.20 30.28
C ILE A 666 -9.02 15.42 30.88
N VAL A 667 -10.31 15.31 31.21
CA VAL A 667 -11.12 16.38 31.80
C VAL A 667 -10.58 16.78 33.18
N TRP A 668 -10.27 15.79 34.01
CA TRP A 668 -9.71 16.03 35.34
C TRP A 668 -8.28 16.57 35.30
N ILE A 669 -7.45 16.13 34.33
CA ILE A 669 -6.12 16.72 34.09
C ILE A 669 -6.23 18.19 33.67
N ALA A 670 -7.19 18.54 32.81
CA ALA A 670 -7.45 19.92 32.40
C ALA A 670 -7.82 20.80 33.61
N LEU A 671 -8.73 20.32 34.47
CA LEU A 671 -9.11 21.02 35.69
C LEU A 671 -7.92 21.17 36.67
N LEU A 672 -7.16 20.09 36.89
CA LEU A 672 -5.96 20.09 37.74
C LEU A 672 -4.89 21.06 37.21
N SER A 673 -4.73 21.17 35.90
CA SER A 673 -3.83 22.13 35.26
C SER A 673 -4.27 23.58 35.51
N GLY A 674 -5.58 23.87 35.45
CA GLY A 674 -6.15 25.16 35.84
C GLY A 674 -5.92 25.49 37.32
N CYS A 675 -6.15 24.51 38.21
CA CYS A 675 -5.89 24.66 39.65
C CYS A 675 -4.43 25.03 39.96
N ARG A 676 -3.47 24.48 39.20
CA ARG A 676 -2.05 24.85 39.30
C ARG A 676 -1.79 26.32 38.96
N ILE A 677 -2.46 26.86 37.95
CA ILE A 677 -2.27 28.25 37.51
C ILE A 677 -2.75 29.22 38.60
N HIS A 678 -3.92 28.96 39.19
CA HIS A 678 -4.55 29.84 40.18
C HIS A 678 -4.24 29.47 41.64
N GLY A 679 -3.45 28.43 41.88
CA GLY A 679 -3.09 27.98 43.24
C GLY A 679 -4.26 27.41 44.04
N ASN A 680 -5.31 26.89 43.39
CA ASN A 680 -6.49 26.33 44.06
C ASN A 680 -6.20 24.90 44.56
N VAL A 681 -5.81 24.78 45.82
CA VAL A 681 -5.36 23.51 46.41
C VAL A 681 -6.51 22.52 46.60
N GLU A 682 -7.64 22.97 47.15
CA GLU A 682 -8.79 22.10 47.46
C GLU A 682 -9.36 21.43 46.20
N LEU A 683 -9.58 22.22 45.14
CA LEU A 683 -10.09 21.68 43.88
C LEU A 683 -9.03 20.83 43.16
N GLY A 684 -7.73 21.14 43.35
CA GLY A 684 -6.64 20.31 42.86
C GLY A 684 -6.58 18.93 43.54
N GLU A 685 -6.79 18.87 44.86
CA GLU A 685 -6.89 17.61 45.61
C GLU A 685 -8.12 16.80 45.15
N TYR A 686 -9.27 17.45 44.94
CA TYR A 686 -10.47 16.81 44.41
C TYR A 686 -10.25 16.20 43.02
N ALA A 687 -9.71 16.97 42.07
CA ALA A 687 -9.43 16.47 40.72
C ALA A 687 -8.41 15.31 40.72
N ALA A 688 -7.42 15.35 41.62
CA ALA A 688 -6.46 14.26 41.78
C ALA A 688 -7.09 12.98 42.36
N ALA A 689 -8.03 13.10 43.29
CA ALA A 689 -8.77 11.96 43.83
C ALA A 689 -9.61 11.27 42.75
N GLN A 690 -10.31 12.06 41.90
CA GLN A 690 -11.07 11.52 40.77
C GLN A 690 -10.18 10.80 39.75
N LEU A 691 -8.97 11.31 39.47
CA LEU A 691 -7.99 10.63 38.62
C LEU A 691 -7.53 9.27 39.19
N GLN A 692 -7.42 9.18 40.52
CA GLN A 692 -7.04 7.95 41.21
C GLN A 692 -8.16 6.90 41.15
N GLU A 693 -9.42 7.30 41.33
CA GLU A 693 -10.58 6.42 41.19
C GLU A 693 -10.70 5.82 39.78
N LEU A 694 -10.34 6.61 38.75
CA LEU A 694 -10.29 6.16 37.36
C LEU A 694 -9.09 5.25 37.03
N GLY A 695 -8.20 4.98 37.99
CA GLY A 695 -6.98 4.20 37.77
C GLY A 695 -5.97 4.86 36.82
N SER A 696 -6.06 6.19 36.63
CA SER A 696 -5.21 6.95 35.71
C SER A 696 -3.97 7.51 36.43
N GLU A 697 -3.06 6.62 36.83
CA GLU A 697 -1.79 7.02 37.44
C GLU A 697 -0.76 7.39 36.36
N ASN A 698 -0.68 8.67 35.99
CA ASN A 698 0.32 9.18 35.05
C ASN A 698 1.36 10.08 35.77
N ASP A 699 2.58 10.16 35.25
CA ASP A 699 3.66 10.98 35.84
C ASP A 699 3.29 12.48 35.91
N GLY A 700 2.51 12.95 34.95
CA GLY A 700 2.02 14.31 34.86
C GLY A 700 1.09 14.74 36.00
N SER A 701 0.14 13.90 36.42
CA SER A 701 -0.84 14.27 37.46
C SER A 701 -0.19 14.45 38.82
N TYR A 702 0.71 13.54 39.21
CA TYR A 702 1.50 13.67 40.42
C TYR A 702 2.43 14.88 40.39
N THR A 703 3.03 15.17 39.23
CA THR A 703 3.89 16.36 39.06
C THR A 703 3.07 17.65 39.21
N LEU A 704 1.87 17.72 38.61
CA LEU A 704 0.97 18.87 38.74
C LEU A 704 0.53 19.07 40.19
N LEU A 705 0.11 18.01 40.88
CA LEU A 705 -0.29 18.08 42.28
C LEU A 705 0.86 18.46 43.22
N SER A 706 2.05 17.90 42.98
CA SER A 706 3.28 18.27 43.72
C SER A 706 3.62 19.76 43.54
N ASN A 707 3.44 20.29 42.33
CA ASN A 707 3.66 21.71 42.04
C ASN A 707 2.61 22.61 42.74
N ILE A 708 1.34 22.19 42.80
CA ILE A 708 0.28 22.90 43.55
C ILE A 708 0.67 23.02 45.02
N TYR A 709 1.10 21.92 45.65
CA TYR A 709 1.55 21.96 47.05
C TYR A 709 2.79 22.82 47.27
N ALA A 710 3.74 22.77 46.34
CA ALA A 710 4.95 23.60 46.41
C ALA A 710 4.61 25.09 46.32
N ASN A 711 3.71 25.49 45.41
CA ASN A 711 3.20 26.87 45.32
C ASN A 711 2.49 27.32 46.61
N ALA A 712 1.75 26.41 47.25
CA ALA A 712 1.09 26.65 48.53
C ALA A 712 2.03 26.56 49.75
N ARG A 713 3.35 26.38 49.54
CA ARG A 713 4.37 26.19 50.60
C ARG A 713 4.10 24.99 51.53
N ARG A 714 3.36 23.99 51.04
CA ARG A 714 3.00 22.74 51.76
C ARG A 714 4.05 21.64 51.52
N TRP A 715 5.30 21.84 51.95
CA TRP A 715 6.43 20.94 51.65
C TRP A 715 6.28 19.50 52.18
N ARG A 716 5.56 19.30 53.29
CA ARG A 716 5.25 17.97 53.81
C ARG A 716 4.40 17.16 52.81
N ASP A 717 3.45 17.82 52.18
CA ASP A 717 2.57 17.19 51.17
C ASP A 717 3.33 16.93 49.87
N VAL A 718 4.25 17.82 49.47
CA VAL A 718 5.21 17.59 48.37
C VAL A 718 6.03 16.32 48.61
N ALA A 719 6.58 16.15 49.82
CA ALA A 719 7.35 14.96 50.18
C ALA A 719 6.49 13.68 50.16
N ARG A 720 5.22 13.77 50.58
CA ARG A 720 4.25 12.67 50.50
C ARG A 720 3.99 12.25 49.05
N VAL A 721 3.70 13.21 48.16
CA VAL A 721 3.50 12.93 46.72
C VAL A 721 4.73 12.31 46.08
N ARG A 722 5.94 12.83 46.37
CA ARG A 722 7.20 12.26 45.87
C ARG A 722 7.44 10.83 46.36
N SER A 723 7.08 10.55 47.61
CA SER A 723 7.15 9.19 48.16
C SER A 723 6.19 8.26 47.43
N LEU A 724 4.95 8.70 47.21
CA LEU A 724 3.93 7.96 46.47
C LEU A 724 4.40 7.64 45.04
N MET A 725 4.95 8.63 44.31
CA MET A 725 5.53 8.40 42.98
C MET A 725 6.63 7.32 42.99
N LYS A 726 7.47 7.30 44.03
CA LYS A 726 8.54 6.30 44.18
C LYS A 726 7.97 4.90 44.43
N TYR A 727 6.93 4.77 45.25
CA TYR A 727 6.26 3.49 45.51
C TYR A 727 5.47 2.98 44.30
N SER A 728 4.82 3.87 43.53
CA SER A 728 4.11 3.54 42.29
C SER A 728 5.05 3.31 41.08
N GLY A 729 6.37 3.42 41.25
CA GLY A 729 7.35 3.20 40.16
C GLY A 729 7.38 4.30 39.10
N VAL A 730 6.72 5.43 39.34
CA VAL A 730 6.58 6.55 38.41
C VAL A 730 7.86 7.40 38.42
N LYS A 731 8.54 7.51 37.27
CA LYS A 731 9.77 8.30 37.12
C LYS A 731 9.48 9.63 36.43
N LYS A 732 9.91 10.73 37.05
CA LYS A 732 9.84 12.08 36.45
C LYS A 732 10.75 12.16 35.23
N ARG A 733 10.21 12.64 34.10
CA ARG A 733 11.01 12.96 32.90
C ARG A 733 11.86 14.22 33.13
N PRO A 734 13.16 14.20 32.83
CA PRO A 734 14.00 15.39 32.95
C PRO A 734 13.63 16.41 31.85
N GLY A 735 13.58 17.69 32.23
CA GLY A 735 13.34 18.78 31.29
C GLY A 735 14.61 19.17 30.55
N CYS A 736 14.55 19.23 29.22
CA CYS A 736 15.65 19.71 28.38
C CYS A 736 15.14 20.60 27.26
N SER A 737 16.00 21.53 26.85
CA SER A 737 15.74 22.47 25.75
C SER A 737 16.80 22.27 24.68
N TRP A 738 16.43 22.35 23.41
CA TRP A 738 17.39 22.22 22.32
C TRP A 738 17.17 23.24 21.21
N VAL A 739 18.27 23.55 20.51
CA VAL A 739 18.33 24.49 19.39
C VAL A 739 18.93 23.81 18.18
N GLN A 740 18.30 24.02 17.02
CA GLN A 740 18.79 23.51 15.75
C GLN A 740 19.84 24.48 15.17
N GLY A 741 21.13 24.13 15.27
CA GLY A 741 22.23 24.90 14.68
C GLY A 741 22.65 24.42 13.29
N LYS A 742 23.56 25.15 12.63
CA LYS A 742 24.12 24.79 11.31
C LYS A 742 24.87 23.44 11.33
N LYS A 743 25.51 23.10 12.45
CA LYS A 743 26.33 21.89 12.63
C LYS A 743 25.60 20.72 13.32
N GLY A 744 24.32 20.86 13.65
CA GLY A 744 23.55 19.85 14.38
C GLY A 744 22.65 20.46 15.45
N THR A 745 22.01 19.61 16.25
CA THR A 745 21.13 20.02 17.36
C THR A 745 21.95 20.08 18.65
N ALA A 746 21.91 21.21 19.37
CA ALA A 746 22.51 21.35 20.69
C ALA A 746 21.43 21.24 21.76
N THR A 747 21.62 20.35 22.73
CA THR A 747 20.66 20.08 23.82
C THR A 747 21.25 20.54 25.15
N PHE A 748 20.43 21.18 25.98
CA PHE A 748 20.80 21.73 27.27
C PHE A 748 19.87 21.21 28.36
N TYR A 749 20.46 20.90 29.52
CA TYR A 749 19.76 20.59 30.76
C TYR A 749 19.92 21.76 31.76
N VAL A 750 19.16 21.72 32.86
CA VAL A 750 19.28 22.73 33.92
C VAL A 750 20.70 22.69 34.48
N GLY A 751 21.38 23.84 34.53
CA GLY A 751 22.77 23.96 35.02
C GLY A 751 23.81 23.27 34.14
N ASP A 752 23.50 22.96 32.88
CA ASP A 752 24.39 22.21 32.00
C ASP A 752 25.67 22.99 31.66
N ARG A 753 26.83 22.35 31.84
CA ARG A 753 28.17 22.86 31.52
C ARG A 753 28.96 21.91 30.59
N SER A 754 28.31 20.89 30.05
CA SER A 754 28.93 19.90 29.16
C SER A 754 29.27 20.44 27.77
N HIS A 755 28.60 21.52 27.35
CA HIS A 755 28.80 22.10 26.02
C HIS A 755 30.18 22.79 25.89
N PRO A 756 30.94 22.60 24.79
CA PRO A 756 32.28 23.17 24.64
C PRO A 756 32.36 24.71 24.76
N GLN A 757 31.26 25.41 24.47
CA GLN A 757 31.15 26.87 24.56
C GLN A 757 30.46 27.37 25.83
N PHE A 758 30.35 26.56 26.89
CA PHE A 758 29.56 26.93 28.08
C PHE A 758 29.97 28.29 28.67
N GLU A 759 31.27 28.60 28.78
CA GLU A 759 31.72 29.90 29.33
C GLU A 759 31.15 31.11 28.56
N GLN A 760 31.09 31.02 27.23
CA GLN A 760 30.54 32.06 26.36
C GLN A 760 29.03 32.18 26.53
N ILE A 761 28.33 31.04 26.65
CA ILE A 761 26.88 30.97 26.85
C ILE A 761 26.51 31.63 28.18
N TYR A 762 27.16 31.25 29.28
CA TYR A 762 26.88 31.80 30.61
C TYR A 762 27.23 33.29 30.70
N LYS A 763 28.33 33.72 30.07
CA LYS A 763 28.71 35.15 30.01
C LYS A 763 27.65 35.98 29.28
N LEU A 764 27.18 35.52 28.12
CA LEU A 764 26.11 36.21 27.38
C LEU A 764 24.81 36.21 28.17
N LEU A 765 24.45 35.08 28.79
CA LEU A 765 23.23 34.99 29.58
C LEU A 765 23.26 35.97 30.77
N ALA A 766 24.39 36.10 31.46
CA ALA A 766 24.55 37.06 32.55
C ALA A 766 24.33 38.52 32.08
N ASP A 767 24.91 38.90 30.94
CA ASP A 767 24.70 40.22 30.32
C ASP A 767 23.23 40.46 29.96
N LEU A 768 22.58 39.49 29.31
CA LEU A 768 21.17 39.58 28.92
C LEU A 768 20.27 39.75 30.15
N ILE A 769 20.48 38.94 31.20
CA ILE A 769 19.69 39.02 32.44
C ILE A 769 19.89 40.37 33.14
N GLN A 770 21.10 40.90 33.17
CA GLN A 770 21.36 42.22 33.74
C GLN A 770 20.63 43.32 32.96
N ARG A 771 20.64 43.26 31.62
CA ARG A 771 19.98 44.24 30.75
C ARG A 771 18.46 44.19 30.90
N ILE A 772 17.84 43.01 30.95
CA ILE A 772 16.39 42.92 31.13
C ILE A 772 15.95 43.35 32.54
N LYS A 773 16.76 43.08 33.58
CA LYS A 773 16.49 43.59 34.94
C LYS A 773 16.47 45.12 34.96
N ALA A 774 17.35 45.78 34.21
CA ALA A 774 17.36 47.23 34.07
C ALA A 774 16.11 47.80 33.35
N ILE A 775 15.43 46.98 32.53
CA ILE A 775 14.20 47.33 31.82
C ILE A 775 12.95 47.07 32.69
N GLY A 776 13.09 46.33 33.79
CA GLY A 776 12.00 46.04 34.73
C GLY A 776 11.62 44.57 34.88
N TYR A 777 12.39 43.63 34.30
CA TYR A 777 12.18 42.21 34.55
C TYR A 777 12.51 41.85 36.01
N VAL A 778 11.55 41.20 36.68
CA VAL A 778 11.70 40.67 38.05
C VAL A 778 11.53 39.15 37.99
N PRO A 779 12.52 38.36 38.44
CA PRO A 779 12.40 36.90 38.46
C PRO A 779 11.22 36.42 39.31
N GLU A 780 10.42 35.51 38.77
CA GLU A 780 9.27 34.94 39.48
C GLU A 780 9.70 33.74 40.34
N THR A 781 10.12 34.00 41.58
CA THR A 781 10.67 32.97 42.49
C THR A 781 9.73 31.80 42.77
N ASN A 782 8.41 31.97 42.61
CA ASN A 782 7.41 30.90 42.68
C ASN A 782 7.64 29.77 41.64
N CYS A 783 8.38 30.04 40.56
CA CYS A 783 8.75 29.03 39.56
C CYS A 783 9.86 28.08 40.04
N ALA A 784 10.65 28.47 41.05
CA ALA A 784 11.68 27.65 41.64
C ALA A 784 11.08 26.80 42.77
N LEU A 785 10.60 25.60 42.41
CA LEU A 785 9.90 24.66 43.30
C LEU A 785 10.86 23.88 44.23
N HIS A 786 11.78 24.60 44.86
CA HIS A 786 12.75 24.11 45.82
C HIS A 786 12.56 24.79 47.17
N ASP A 787 12.78 24.03 48.24
CA ASP A 787 12.71 24.51 49.63
C ASP A 787 14.02 25.22 50.01
N VAL A 788 14.25 26.35 49.36
CA VAL A 788 15.41 27.24 49.53
C VAL A 788 14.94 28.69 49.64
N ASP A 789 15.83 29.59 50.07
CA ASP A 789 15.48 31.02 50.20
C ASP A 789 15.25 31.68 48.82
N ASP A 790 14.69 32.88 48.83
CA ASP A 790 14.26 33.55 47.59
C ASP A 790 15.46 34.06 46.74
N GLU A 791 16.65 34.20 47.33
CA GLU A 791 17.90 34.52 46.60
C GLU A 791 18.43 33.28 45.86
N GLU A 792 18.53 32.13 46.53
CA GLU A 792 18.91 30.85 45.93
C GLU A 792 17.90 30.39 44.87
N LYS A 793 16.60 30.69 45.04
CA LYS A 793 15.59 30.49 43.98
C LYS A 793 15.87 31.33 42.75
N GLY A 794 16.33 32.57 42.91
CA GLY A 794 16.71 33.45 41.80
C GLY A 794 17.86 32.87 40.98
N ASP A 795 18.86 32.29 41.64
CA ASP A 795 20.01 31.64 41.00
C ASP A 795 19.60 30.35 40.28
N LEU A 796 18.70 29.55 40.86
CA LEU A 796 18.16 28.36 40.20
C LEU A 796 17.39 28.69 38.91
N LEU A 797 16.67 29.83 38.87
CA LEU A 797 15.97 30.31 37.68
C LEU A 797 16.93 30.80 36.58
N PHE A 798 18.13 31.22 36.94
CA PHE A 798 19.17 31.63 35.98
C PHE A 798 19.65 30.44 35.15
N GLU A 799 19.75 29.26 35.77
CA GLU A 799 20.30 28.04 35.16
C GLU A 799 19.28 27.19 34.38
N HIS A 800 18.09 27.73 34.10
CA HIS A 800 17.07 27.03 33.31
C HIS A 800 17.54 26.71 31.89
N SER A 801 17.24 25.49 31.41
CA SER A 801 17.73 25.02 30.12
C SER A 801 17.23 25.84 28.93
N GLU A 802 16.04 26.44 29.03
CA GLU A 802 15.48 27.39 28.07
C GLU A 802 16.40 28.61 27.86
N LYS A 803 16.86 29.21 28.95
CA LYS A 803 17.72 30.40 28.92
C LYS A 803 19.10 30.08 28.35
N LEU A 804 19.66 28.92 28.71
CA LEU A 804 20.92 28.42 28.14
C LEU A 804 20.79 28.16 26.63
N ALA A 805 19.70 27.53 26.21
CA ALA A 805 19.40 27.28 24.81
C ALA A 805 19.26 28.59 24.02
N LEU A 806 18.56 29.59 24.56
CA LEU A 806 18.44 30.90 23.92
C LEU A 806 19.79 31.63 23.79
N ALA A 807 20.59 31.65 24.86
CA ALA A 807 21.91 32.27 24.81
C ALA A 807 22.81 31.60 23.76
N TYR A 808 22.82 30.26 23.70
CA TYR A 808 23.51 29.55 22.62
C TYR A 808 22.94 29.90 21.23
N GLY A 809 21.61 29.93 21.10
CA GLY A 809 20.91 30.30 19.87
C GLY A 809 21.32 31.67 19.34
N ILE A 810 21.44 32.67 20.22
CA ILE A 810 21.91 34.02 19.87
C ILE A 810 23.36 33.99 19.40
N LEU A 811 24.24 33.22 20.07
CA LEU A 811 25.66 33.13 19.70
C LEU A 811 25.88 32.54 18.29
N VAL A 812 25.04 31.60 17.87
CA VAL A 812 25.21 30.88 16.59
C VAL A 812 24.36 31.41 15.44
N SER A 813 23.35 32.23 15.75
CA SER A 813 22.42 32.77 14.75
C SER A 813 22.89 34.11 14.22
N THR A 814 22.61 34.37 12.95
CA THR A 814 22.80 35.70 12.36
C THR A 814 21.71 36.65 12.86
N PRO A 815 22.01 37.93 13.13
CA PRO A 815 21.01 38.92 13.49
C PRO A 815 19.83 38.94 12.51
N GLY A 816 18.61 39.05 13.03
CA GLY A 816 17.36 39.09 12.25
C GLY A 816 16.80 37.74 11.76
N VAL A 817 17.52 36.63 11.91
CA VAL A 817 17.00 35.28 11.58
C VAL A 817 16.27 34.68 12.79
N PRO A 818 15.06 34.11 12.64
CA PRO A 818 14.33 33.51 13.76
C PRO A 818 15.13 32.39 14.46
N ILE A 819 15.13 32.40 15.79
CA ILE A 819 15.78 31.39 16.64
C ILE A 819 14.72 30.39 17.09
N HIS A 820 14.86 29.14 16.66
CA HIS A 820 13.94 28.05 17.03
C HIS A 820 14.47 27.26 18.23
N ILE A 821 13.70 27.26 19.31
CA ILE A 821 14.01 26.53 20.55
C ILE A 821 12.87 25.56 20.80
N THR A 822 13.16 24.32 21.18
CA THR A 822 12.14 23.37 21.63
C THR A 822 12.42 22.90 23.04
N LYS A 823 11.36 22.84 23.86
CA LYS A 823 11.32 22.31 25.21
C LYS A 823 10.42 21.07 25.23
N ASN A 824 10.89 19.98 25.83
CA ASN A 824 10.10 18.74 25.97
C ASN A 824 8.95 18.84 26.99
N LEU A 825 8.97 19.84 27.88
CA LEU A 825 7.98 20.13 28.91
C LEU A 825 7.36 21.52 28.67
N ARG A 826 6.33 21.89 29.45
CA ARG A 826 5.80 23.26 29.48
C ARG A 826 6.87 24.21 30.01
N VAL A 827 7.15 25.29 29.28
CA VAL A 827 8.07 26.36 29.69
C VAL A 827 7.47 27.09 30.89
N CYS A 828 8.25 27.41 31.93
CA CYS A 828 7.77 28.13 33.12
C CYS A 828 7.47 29.62 32.84
N SER A 829 6.67 30.28 33.69
CA SER A 829 6.29 31.69 33.50
C SER A 829 7.50 32.60 33.52
N ASP A 830 8.45 32.37 34.43
CA ASP A 830 9.71 33.11 34.47
C ASP A 830 10.50 32.99 33.14
N CYS A 831 10.61 31.77 32.62
CA CYS A 831 11.01 31.42 31.24
C CYS A 831 10.43 32.36 30.19
N HIS A 832 9.11 32.31 30.12
CA HIS A 832 8.31 33.03 29.14
C HIS A 832 8.45 34.56 29.29
N ASN A 833 8.43 35.06 30.52
CA ASN A 833 8.55 36.47 30.84
C ASN A 833 9.96 36.99 30.49
N ALA A 834 11.01 36.27 30.88
CA ALA A 834 12.39 36.61 30.51
C ALA A 834 12.56 36.68 28.98
N PHE A 835 11.99 35.75 28.22
CA PHE A 835 12.05 35.76 26.75
C PHE A 835 11.33 36.97 26.15
N THR A 836 10.22 37.40 26.75
CA THR A 836 9.49 38.60 26.36
C THR A 836 10.39 39.83 26.48
N TYR A 837 11.04 40.04 27.63
CA TYR A 837 11.98 41.15 27.79
C TYR A 837 13.24 41.02 26.92
N ILE A 838 13.79 39.81 26.75
CA ILE A 838 14.96 39.59 25.89
C ILE A 838 14.62 39.96 24.43
N SER A 839 13.40 39.69 23.97
CA SER A 839 12.96 40.06 22.61
C SER A 839 12.88 41.58 22.36
N MET A 840 12.96 42.43 23.40
CA MET A 840 13.08 43.89 23.24
C MET A 840 14.52 44.33 22.95
N ILE A 841 15.52 43.52 23.32
CA ILE A 841 16.93 43.89 23.29
C ILE A 841 17.75 43.14 22.21
N ILE A 842 17.13 42.19 21.52
CA ILE A 842 17.70 41.46 20.38
C ILE A 842 16.86 41.68 19.12
N ASP A 843 17.50 41.62 17.96
CA ASP A 843 16.81 41.79 16.65
C ASP A 843 16.13 40.50 16.16
N ASN A 844 16.48 39.35 16.74
CA ASN A 844 15.96 38.05 16.33
C ASN A 844 14.57 37.79 16.92
N GLU A 845 13.64 37.29 16.10
CA GLU A 845 12.42 36.67 16.59
C GLU A 845 12.76 35.34 17.29
N ILE A 846 12.17 35.09 18.47
CA ILE A 846 12.36 33.84 19.20
C ILE A 846 11.10 32.99 19.02
N ILE A 847 11.25 31.81 18.41
CA ILE A 847 10.17 30.84 18.23
C ILE A 847 10.43 29.70 19.21
N LEU A 848 9.72 29.72 20.33
CA LEU A 848 9.84 28.71 21.38
C LEU A 848 8.69 27.73 21.30
N ARG A 849 8.99 26.47 21.01
CA ARG A 849 8.05 25.36 21.13
C ARG A 849 8.14 24.77 22.53
N ASP A 850 7.06 24.73 23.27
CA ASP A 850 6.89 23.82 24.41
C ASP A 850 6.04 22.61 24.00
N SER A 851 5.90 21.62 24.89
CA SER A 851 5.10 20.37 24.75
C SER A 851 4.33 20.17 23.42
N SER A 852 3.38 21.06 23.08
CA SER A 852 2.75 21.14 21.77
C SER A 852 2.50 22.57 21.23
N ARG A 853 2.99 23.64 21.87
CA ARG A 853 2.64 25.03 21.51
C ARG A 853 3.84 25.86 21.12
N PHE A 854 3.62 26.79 20.19
CA PHE A 854 4.61 27.77 19.76
C PHE A 854 4.31 29.13 20.36
N HIS A 855 5.36 29.75 20.90
CA HIS A 855 5.37 31.12 21.38
C HIS A 855 6.31 31.92 20.49
N HIS A 856 5.77 32.95 19.86
CA HIS A 856 6.55 33.88 19.03
C HIS A 856 6.84 35.13 19.84
N PHE A 857 8.09 35.30 20.27
CA PHE A 857 8.52 36.51 20.98
C PHE A 857 9.18 37.49 20.01
N LYS A 858 8.61 38.69 19.94
CA LYS A 858 9.12 39.77 19.09
C LYS A 858 8.81 41.13 19.72
N SER A 859 9.82 41.97 19.82
CA SER A 859 9.69 43.37 20.26
C SER A 859 8.94 43.55 21.58
N GLY A 860 9.15 42.65 22.56
CA GLY A 860 8.51 42.73 23.86
C GLY A 860 7.10 42.15 23.93
N SER A 861 6.65 41.45 22.89
CA SER A 861 5.34 40.79 22.84
C SER A 861 5.48 39.30 22.54
N CYS A 862 4.53 38.50 23.04
CA CYS A 862 4.39 37.10 22.70
C CYS A 862 3.08 36.87 21.92
N SER A 863 3.04 35.92 20.99
CA SER A 863 1.83 35.54 20.27
C SER A 863 0.66 35.15 21.19
N CYS A 864 0.93 34.63 22.39
CA CYS A 864 -0.10 34.31 23.39
C CYS A 864 -0.68 35.53 24.13
N ARG A 865 -0.22 36.75 23.84
CA ARG A 865 -0.65 38.02 24.48
C ARG A 865 -0.54 38.04 26.00
N GLY A 866 0.39 37.28 26.56
CA GLY A 866 0.59 37.16 28.01
C GLY A 866 -0.35 36.17 28.69
N TYR A 867 -1.21 35.46 27.95
CA TYR A 867 -2.06 34.39 28.46
C TYR A 867 -1.29 33.06 28.52
N TRP A 868 -0.29 32.97 29.42
CA TRP A 868 0.60 31.82 29.61
C TRP A 868 0.03 30.75 30.55
#